data_AF-A0A8J6U5P3-F1
#
_entry.id   AF-A0A8J6U5P3-F1
#
_cell.length_a   1.000
_cell.length_b   1.000
_cell.length_c   1.000
_cell.angle_alpha   90.00
_cell.angle_beta   90.00
_cell.angle_gamma   90.00
#
_symmetry.space_group_name_H-M   'P 1'
#
loop_
_entity.id
_entity.type
_entity.pdbx_description
1 polymer ?
#
loop_
_entity_poly.entity_id
_entity_poly.type
_entity_poly.pdbx_seq_one_letter_code
_entity_poly.pdbx_strand_id
1 'polypeptide(L)'
;MKTSTPIYLLLVLCLFIIDNSSAQDKRQIDIKYSGRLNRDEANYPGATILTRDDSQQVHLYHNGTDLWCDKAIRYGKENFIEAFGNVKMIQGDTINMSAKYIEYSGISELAFASGDVVLKDPNSTISSDTLYFDRINQEAFYKSGGTVVKDTSGTITSKIGRYLMQQKKYRFTDDVVLTSDDAVINSNYFDFYSDTGKAYLYGPSTIVTENSKTYCEKGFYDTKTKTGYAVKESRIDYDNRIIEGDSLYFDNNISFASATNNIKVTDTINKTIVKGHYAEVFKEKDSIFITKRALAITKQENDSIYMHADKIMVTGKPDERILRAYYNAKIFKTDLSGKADSIHSNQKTGLTQLINLNRLSSSDKFSTTKKPIMWNAESQMTGDTIHLFSNTKTEKLDSLLVFNNAFIISKDTLSDDGYNQINGLKLLGQFDNENQLRTVDITKNAQSIFYVRNDKQELVGIDKAKSGSISILFANGDIEEYTRFNQVDGTLPPESKYLDKDKRLKGFDWREDERPQTVEDLFKEDEPLVLPKIQGLEDYIPEDDFFNDEMMERIDNALEKSYSNVPFTKITLKGGEPFTFDEISKTKFNIVKTVGIPNSIVMGIYVEFNYEELKDLDKTFILDLQKGISSDNLNQIKILKGLTDWNPINFPISLTYKEGKSVINLYESIMTSSQKNIDYYSRVNSLQLFIGYFNGFNLASSTNTILDYTIKMYLKKSSEGTNKIPKNIGYTINK
;
A
#
# COMPACT_ATOMS: atom_id res chain seq x y z
N MET A 1 -67.07 -42.40 18.89
CA MET A 1 -65.83 -42.45 19.70
C MET A 1 -64.75 -41.69 18.95
N LYS A 2 -64.11 -40.73 19.65
CA LYS A 2 -62.86 -40.01 19.32
C LYS A 2 -62.93 -39.03 18.13
N THR A 3 -63.16 -37.72 18.32
CA THR A 3 -62.28 -36.64 18.85
C THR A 3 -61.03 -36.38 18.03
N SER A 4 -61.06 -35.31 17.21
CA SER A 4 -59.89 -34.45 16.95
C SER A 4 -60.38 -33.11 16.40
N THR A 5 -60.46 -32.12 17.29
CA THR A 5 -60.69 -30.69 17.04
C THR A 5 -59.50 -30.08 16.28
N PRO A 6 -59.71 -29.10 15.38
CA PRO A 6 -58.63 -28.51 14.60
C PRO A 6 -57.90 -27.41 15.38
N ILE A 7 -56.57 -27.47 15.28
CA ILE A 7 -55.58 -26.50 15.73
C ILE A 7 -55.68 -25.27 14.81
N TYR A 8 -56.47 -24.25 15.16
CA TYR A 8 -56.45 -22.93 14.49
C TYR A 8 -56.99 -21.81 15.41
N LEU A 9 -56.63 -21.85 16.70
CA LEU A 9 -56.97 -20.78 17.66
C LEU A 9 -55.86 -20.52 18.68
N LEU A 10 -54.60 -20.52 18.23
CA LEU A 10 -53.43 -20.19 19.06
C LEU A 10 -52.37 -19.38 18.28
N LEU A 11 -52.82 -18.45 17.42
CA LEU A 11 -51.92 -17.64 16.59
C LEU A 11 -52.35 -16.16 16.49
N VAL A 12 -53.12 -15.66 17.48
CA VAL A 12 -53.56 -14.25 17.55
C VAL A 12 -53.29 -13.63 18.94
N LEU A 13 -52.58 -14.30 19.84
CA LEU A 13 -52.29 -13.79 21.19
C LEU A 13 -50.78 -13.72 21.51
N CYS A 14 -49.98 -13.15 20.59
CA CYS A 14 -48.57 -12.81 20.85
C CYS A 14 -48.14 -11.43 20.31
N LEU A 15 -49.09 -10.54 20.00
CA LEU A 15 -48.79 -9.15 19.62
C LEU A 15 -49.18 -8.23 20.77
N PHE A 16 -48.31 -8.13 21.79
CA PHE A 16 -48.11 -6.96 22.65
C PHE A 16 -46.89 -7.25 23.55
N ILE A 17 -45.72 -7.45 22.93
CA ILE A 17 -44.47 -7.14 23.62
C ILE A 17 -44.35 -5.63 23.48
N ILE A 18 -44.78 -4.93 24.53
CA ILE A 18 -44.45 -3.52 24.73
C ILE A 18 -42.94 -3.51 24.93
N ASP A 19 -42.22 -3.07 23.89
CA ASP A 19 -40.84 -2.62 24.01
C ASP A 19 -40.84 -1.49 25.05
N ASN A 20 -40.60 -1.86 26.30
CA ASN A 20 -40.07 -0.93 27.28
C ASN A 20 -38.63 -0.68 26.89
N SER A 21 -38.42 0.14 25.86
CA SER A 21 -37.19 0.89 25.69
C SER A 21 -37.07 1.77 26.94
N SER A 22 -36.43 1.24 27.98
CA SER A 22 -35.90 2.07 29.03
C SER A 22 -34.88 2.98 28.35
N ALA A 23 -35.29 4.21 28.04
CA ALA A 23 -34.34 5.28 27.83
C ALA A 23 -33.52 5.35 29.11
N GLN A 24 -32.34 4.73 29.10
CA GLN A 24 -31.44 4.74 30.23
C GLN A 24 -31.03 6.21 30.38
N ASP A 25 -31.54 6.88 31.42
CA ASP A 25 -31.08 8.23 31.73
C ASP A 25 -29.55 8.19 31.82
N LYS A 26 -28.89 8.92 30.91
CA LYS A 26 -27.43 8.98 30.87
C LYS A 26 -26.95 9.41 32.24
N ARG A 27 -26.13 8.57 32.88
CA ARG A 27 -25.68 8.81 34.25
C ARG A 27 -24.93 10.14 34.33
N GLN A 28 -25.05 10.81 35.46
CA GLN A 28 -24.35 12.07 35.71
C GLN A 28 -22.92 11.78 36.16
N ILE A 29 -22.00 12.68 35.84
CA ILE A 29 -20.63 12.65 36.37
C ILE A 29 -20.70 12.97 37.87
N ASP A 30 -20.31 11.98 38.69
CA ASP A 30 -20.28 12.06 40.14
C ASP A 30 -18.98 12.67 40.66
N ILE A 31 -19.09 13.47 41.72
CA ILE A 31 -17.93 13.92 42.50
C ILE A 31 -17.75 12.93 43.66
N LYS A 32 -16.67 12.14 43.63
CA LYS A 32 -16.31 11.24 44.74
C LYS A 32 -15.49 11.98 45.81
N TYR A 33 -14.62 12.89 45.38
CA TYR A 33 -13.83 13.74 46.28
C TYR A 33 -13.49 15.09 45.65
N SER A 34 -13.50 16.14 46.48
CA SER A 34 -12.87 17.43 46.18
C SER A 34 -12.47 18.09 47.50
N GLY A 35 -11.22 18.56 47.62
CA GLY A 35 -10.75 19.24 48.82
C GLY A 35 -11.39 20.61 48.99
N ARG A 36 -11.58 21.34 47.88
CA ARG A 36 -12.28 22.64 47.85
C ARG A 36 -13.30 22.69 46.73
N LEU A 37 -14.41 23.37 46.98
CA LEU A 37 -15.50 23.63 46.05
C LEU A 37 -15.69 25.13 45.93
N ASN A 38 -15.64 25.65 44.71
CA ASN A 38 -15.85 27.07 44.44
C ASN A 38 -16.76 27.27 43.22
N ARG A 39 -17.33 28.48 43.10
CA ARG A 39 -18.10 28.92 41.93
C ARG A 39 -17.56 30.26 41.46
N ASP A 40 -17.33 30.38 40.17
CA ASP A 40 -16.93 31.61 39.52
C ASP A 40 -17.88 31.86 38.36
N GLU A 41 -19.03 32.46 38.67
CA GLU A 41 -20.07 32.73 37.68
C GLU A 41 -19.61 33.73 36.60
N ALA A 42 -18.55 34.51 36.85
CA ALA A 42 -18.00 35.44 35.87
C ALA A 42 -17.21 34.69 34.78
N ASN A 43 -16.32 33.78 35.15
CA ASN A 43 -15.49 33.04 34.18
C ASN A 43 -16.11 31.71 33.73
N TYR A 44 -16.84 31.01 34.60
CA TYR A 44 -17.39 29.67 34.36
C TYR A 44 -18.85 29.59 34.85
N PRO A 45 -19.80 30.17 34.10
CA PRO A 45 -21.19 30.29 34.55
C PRO A 45 -21.86 28.92 34.69
N GLY A 46 -22.54 28.70 35.80
CA GLY A 46 -23.20 27.43 36.12
C GLY A 46 -22.25 26.26 36.40
N ALA A 47 -20.93 26.48 36.36
CA ALA A 47 -19.94 25.45 36.62
C ALA A 47 -19.50 25.43 38.08
N THR A 48 -19.08 24.25 38.54
CA THR A 48 -18.45 24.07 39.85
C THR A 48 -16.97 23.83 39.66
N ILE A 49 -16.14 24.63 40.32
CA ILE A 49 -14.68 24.49 40.33
C ILE A 49 -14.29 23.58 41.49
N LEU A 50 -13.59 22.51 41.17
CA LEU A 50 -13.07 21.50 42.08
C LEU A 50 -11.56 21.67 42.16
N THR A 51 -11.01 21.73 43.36
CA THR A 51 -9.56 21.79 43.56
C THR A 51 -9.14 20.76 44.61
N ARG A 52 -8.00 20.10 44.35
CA ARG A 52 -7.37 19.19 45.30
C ARG A 52 -6.96 19.90 46.59
N ASP A 53 -6.61 19.10 47.58
CA ASP A 53 -5.89 19.54 48.78
C ASP A 53 -4.67 18.64 49.02
N ASP A 54 -4.11 18.73 50.23
CA ASP A 54 -2.93 17.95 50.62
C ASP A 54 -3.27 16.47 50.86
N SER A 55 -4.56 16.13 51.01
CA SER A 55 -5.00 14.76 51.28
C SER A 55 -5.16 13.95 49.99
N GLN A 56 -5.86 14.48 48.99
CA GLN A 56 -6.13 13.76 47.73
C GLN A 56 -6.36 14.71 46.54
N GLN A 57 -6.09 14.21 45.33
CA GLN A 57 -6.54 14.82 44.07
C GLN A 57 -8.07 14.86 44.01
N VAL A 58 -8.64 15.78 43.22
CA VAL A 58 -10.06 15.75 42.86
C VAL A 58 -10.34 14.39 42.24
N HIS A 59 -11.43 13.73 42.65
CA HIS A 59 -11.82 12.41 42.16
C HIS A 59 -13.26 12.46 41.64
N LEU A 60 -13.40 12.19 40.35
CA LEU A 60 -14.65 12.14 39.62
C LEU A 60 -14.90 10.71 39.13
N TYR A 61 -16.17 10.35 38.98
CA TYR A 61 -16.58 9.03 38.53
C TYR A 61 -17.73 9.11 37.54
N HIS A 62 -17.65 8.33 36.45
CA HIS A 62 -18.74 8.18 35.50
C HIS A 62 -18.68 6.82 34.80
N ASN A 63 -19.78 6.05 34.85
CA ASN A 63 -19.95 4.78 34.13
C ASN A 63 -18.73 3.83 34.20
N GLY A 64 -18.22 3.55 35.40
CA GLY A 64 -17.09 2.62 35.58
C GLY A 64 -15.71 3.21 35.25
N THR A 65 -15.64 4.53 35.06
CA THR A 65 -14.40 5.26 34.85
C THR A 65 -14.16 6.26 35.96
N ASP A 66 -12.97 6.19 36.53
CA ASP A 66 -12.47 7.13 37.53
C ASP A 66 -11.56 8.16 36.86
N LEU A 67 -11.71 9.42 37.25
CA LEU A 67 -10.87 10.52 36.79
C LEU A 67 -10.33 11.30 37.98
N TRP A 68 -9.01 11.38 38.08
CA TRP A 68 -8.28 12.17 39.07
C TRP A 68 -7.58 13.36 38.42
N CYS A 69 -7.54 14.50 39.11
CA CYS A 69 -6.82 15.69 38.66
C CYS A 69 -6.54 16.66 39.80
N ASP A 70 -5.68 17.65 39.55
CA ASP A 70 -5.40 18.70 40.54
C ASP A 70 -6.52 19.76 40.58
N LYS A 71 -7.12 20.08 39.44
CA LYS A 71 -8.25 21.00 39.32
C LYS A 71 -9.24 20.50 38.28
N ALA A 72 -10.54 20.63 38.54
CA ALA A 72 -11.58 20.34 37.56
C ALA A 72 -12.63 21.45 37.49
N ILE A 73 -13.26 21.62 36.34
CA ILE A 73 -14.38 22.54 36.09
C ILE A 73 -15.55 21.69 35.59
N ARG A 74 -16.57 21.53 36.43
CA ARG A 74 -17.73 20.65 36.18
C ARG A 74 -18.95 21.46 35.80
N TYR A 75 -19.44 21.22 34.58
CA TYR A 75 -20.66 21.78 34.02
C TYR A 75 -21.79 20.76 34.24
N GLY A 76 -22.50 20.92 35.35
CA GLY A 76 -23.44 19.90 35.83
C GLY A 76 -24.67 19.70 34.96
N LYS A 77 -25.14 20.75 34.28
CA LYS A 77 -26.32 20.64 33.38
C LYS A 77 -25.94 19.99 32.05
N GLU A 78 -24.74 20.30 31.60
CA GLU A 78 -24.08 19.85 30.39
C GLU A 78 -23.52 18.43 30.55
N ASN A 79 -23.42 17.93 31.79
CA ASN A 79 -22.75 16.70 32.16
C ASN A 79 -21.34 16.61 31.52
N PHE A 80 -20.56 17.69 31.68
CA PHE A 80 -19.25 17.88 31.05
C PHE A 80 -18.20 18.30 32.07
N ILE A 81 -16.95 17.91 31.85
CA ILE A 81 -15.82 18.22 32.72
C ILE A 81 -14.59 18.66 31.92
N GLU A 82 -13.93 19.72 32.39
CA GLU A 82 -12.55 20.07 32.06
C GLU A 82 -11.65 19.74 33.26
N ALA A 83 -10.66 18.88 33.10
CA ALA A 83 -9.73 18.44 34.14
C ALA A 83 -8.30 18.90 33.84
N PHE A 84 -7.60 19.42 34.84
CA PHE A 84 -6.29 20.07 34.70
C PHE A 84 -5.30 19.54 35.75
N GLY A 85 -4.05 19.34 35.32
CA GLY A 85 -2.92 19.02 36.17
C GLY A 85 -2.94 17.56 36.65
N ASN A 86 -1.85 16.83 36.35
CA ASN A 86 -1.64 15.43 36.72
C ASN A 86 -2.90 14.58 36.54
N VAL A 87 -3.54 14.70 35.36
CA VAL A 87 -4.84 14.08 35.12
C VAL A 87 -4.63 12.59 34.87
N LYS A 88 -5.42 11.75 35.53
CA LYS A 88 -5.40 10.30 35.37
C LYS A 88 -6.83 9.80 35.18
N MET A 89 -7.11 9.13 34.07
CA MET A 89 -8.39 8.50 33.75
C MET A 89 -8.20 6.98 33.69
N ILE A 90 -8.96 6.24 34.50
CA ILE A 90 -8.85 4.77 34.61
C ILE A 90 -10.22 4.16 34.33
N GLN A 91 -10.29 3.23 33.38
CA GLN A 91 -11.49 2.46 33.08
C GLN A 91 -11.26 0.98 33.43
N GLY A 92 -11.89 0.55 34.53
CA GLY A 92 -11.67 -0.79 35.08
C GLY A 92 -10.19 -1.05 35.39
N ASP A 93 -9.73 -2.27 35.12
CA ASP A 93 -8.32 -2.67 35.35
C ASP A 93 -7.44 -2.54 34.08
N THR A 94 -8.03 -2.23 32.93
CA THR A 94 -7.38 -2.41 31.62
C THR A 94 -6.86 -1.12 30.99
N ILE A 95 -7.63 -0.04 31.00
CA ILE A 95 -7.25 1.21 30.30
C ILE A 95 -6.88 2.30 31.31
N ASN A 96 -5.64 2.79 31.20
CA ASN A 96 -5.09 3.85 32.03
C ASN A 96 -4.56 4.98 31.15
N MET A 97 -5.18 6.15 31.21
CA MET A 97 -4.73 7.34 30.48
C MET A 97 -4.25 8.42 31.45
N SER A 98 -3.09 9.03 31.16
CA SER A 98 -2.59 10.20 31.87
C SER A 98 -2.30 11.35 30.92
N ALA A 99 -2.57 12.58 31.34
CA ALA A 99 -2.31 13.80 30.56
C ALA A 99 -2.21 15.04 31.46
N LYS A 100 -1.80 16.18 30.89
CA LYS A 100 -1.88 17.49 31.56
C LYS A 100 -3.30 18.04 31.59
N TYR A 101 -4.12 17.68 30.62
CA TYR A 101 -5.48 18.19 30.45
C TYR A 101 -6.39 17.13 29.80
N ILE A 102 -7.63 17.01 30.29
CA ILE A 102 -8.67 16.16 29.71
C ILE A 102 -10.01 16.91 29.69
N GLU A 103 -10.70 16.88 28.55
CA GLU A 103 -12.11 17.18 28.41
C GLU A 103 -12.89 15.88 28.33
N TYR A 104 -14.02 15.80 29.03
CA TYR A 104 -14.86 14.62 28.98
C TYR A 104 -16.36 14.95 29.05
N SER A 105 -17.13 14.43 28.10
CA SER A 105 -18.60 14.52 28.11
C SER A 105 -19.21 13.21 28.60
N GLY A 106 -19.99 13.28 29.68
CA GLY A 106 -20.81 12.14 30.13
C GLY A 106 -22.02 11.88 29.20
N ILE A 107 -22.32 12.77 28.25
CA ILE A 107 -23.40 12.57 27.28
C ILE A 107 -22.90 11.83 26.05
N SER A 108 -21.86 12.33 25.38
CA SER A 108 -21.32 11.68 24.17
C SER A 108 -20.36 10.52 24.51
N GLU A 109 -19.87 10.49 25.75
CA GLU A 109 -18.82 9.59 26.26
C GLU A 109 -17.50 9.69 25.50
N LEU A 110 -17.24 10.87 24.93
CA LEU A 110 -15.98 11.21 24.28
C LEU A 110 -15.06 11.93 25.26
N ALA A 111 -13.79 11.52 25.27
CA ALA A 111 -12.72 12.23 25.94
C ALA A 111 -11.74 12.81 24.92
N PHE A 112 -11.28 14.04 25.18
CA PHE A 112 -10.14 14.64 24.50
C PHE A 112 -9.05 14.91 25.53
N ALA A 113 -7.87 14.34 25.32
CA ALA A 113 -6.70 14.52 26.19
C ALA A 113 -5.63 15.32 25.44
N SER A 114 -4.94 16.21 26.16
CA SER A 114 -3.82 16.98 25.60
C SER A 114 -2.69 17.22 26.59
N GLY A 115 -1.48 17.31 26.05
CA GLY A 115 -0.24 17.60 26.77
C GLY A 115 0.33 16.35 27.45
N ASP A 116 1.40 15.81 26.86
CA ASP A 116 2.11 14.60 27.30
C ASP A 116 1.15 13.43 27.58
N VAL A 117 0.25 13.14 26.62
CA VAL A 117 -0.75 12.09 26.77
C VAL A 117 -0.08 10.73 26.69
N VAL A 118 -0.37 9.87 27.67
CA VAL A 118 0.07 8.47 27.70
C VAL A 118 -1.14 7.59 28.00
N LEU A 119 -1.52 6.74 27.06
CA LEU A 119 -2.56 5.72 27.22
C LEU A 119 -1.91 4.35 27.30
N LYS A 120 -2.14 3.65 28.42
CA LYS A 120 -1.65 2.30 28.67
C LYS A 120 -2.81 1.31 28.63
N ASP A 121 -2.61 0.27 27.85
CA ASP A 121 -3.38 -0.98 27.80
C ASP A 121 -2.45 -2.12 28.26
N PRO A 122 -2.92 -3.31 28.69
CA PRO A 122 -2.05 -4.32 29.30
C PRO A 122 -0.84 -4.75 28.46
N ASN A 123 -0.87 -4.56 27.15
CA ASN A 123 0.20 -4.98 26.23
C ASN A 123 0.79 -3.82 25.40
N SER A 124 0.41 -2.56 25.65
CA SER A 124 0.91 -1.44 24.85
C SER A 124 0.85 -0.09 25.57
N THR A 125 1.71 0.83 25.16
CA THR A 125 1.68 2.22 25.57
C THR A 125 1.63 3.12 24.34
N ILE A 126 0.60 3.97 24.26
CA ILE A 126 0.43 5.01 23.24
C ILE A 126 0.81 6.36 23.86
N SER A 127 1.71 7.09 23.23
CA SER A 127 2.14 8.42 23.65
C SER A 127 1.89 9.44 22.53
N SER A 128 1.27 10.58 22.84
CA SER A 128 1.00 11.65 21.88
C SER A 128 0.83 13.02 22.56
N ASP A 129 0.88 14.10 21.81
CA ASP A 129 0.49 15.44 22.31
C ASP A 129 -1.03 15.55 22.49
N THR A 130 -1.83 14.96 21.59
CA THR A 130 -3.29 14.96 21.65
C THR A 130 -3.86 13.59 21.36
N LEU A 131 -4.91 13.19 22.08
CA LEU A 131 -5.57 11.90 21.90
C LEU A 131 -7.07 12.03 22.14
N TYR A 132 -7.85 11.43 21.25
CA TYR A 132 -9.28 11.28 21.39
C TYR A 132 -9.58 9.86 21.84
N PHE A 133 -10.52 9.69 22.76
CA PHE A 133 -10.97 8.39 23.23
C PHE A 133 -12.49 8.31 23.22
N ASP A 134 -13.03 7.47 22.35
CA ASP A 134 -14.46 7.13 22.29
C ASP A 134 -14.73 5.90 23.14
N ARG A 135 -15.39 6.10 24.28
CA ARG A 135 -15.70 5.02 25.22
C ARG A 135 -16.83 4.12 24.72
N ILE A 136 -17.70 4.57 23.80
CA ILE A 136 -18.76 3.70 23.29
C ILE A 136 -18.16 2.66 22.35
N ASN A 137 -17.37 3.12 21.38
CA ASN A 137 -16.73 2.24 20.41
C ASN A 137 -15.43 1.60 20.93
N GLN A 138 -14.94 2.02 22.10
CA GLN A 138 -13.65 1.63 22.67
C GLN A 138 -12.52 1.86 21.67
N GLU A 139 -12.39 3.12 21.26
CA GLU A 139 -11.46 3.53 20.23
C GLU A 139 -10.65 4.73 20.69
N ALA A 140 -9.32 4.63 20.57
CA ALA A 140 -8.41 5.75 20.80
C ALA A 140 -7.73 6.16 19.49
N PHE A 141 -7.62 7.45 19.21
CA PHE A 141 -6.89 7.93 18.03
C PHE A 141 -6.18 9.27 18.25
N TYR A 142 -5.11 9.49 17.48
CA TYR A 142 -4.36 10.74 17.44
C TYR A 142 -4.08 11.15 15.99
N LYS A 143 -3.93 12.47 15.76
CA LYS A 143 -3.62 13.06 14.44
C LYS A 143 -2.39 13.97 14.43
N SER A 144 -1.79 14.19 15.59
CA SER A 144 -0.69 15.15 15.81
C SER A 144 0.68 14.49 15.91
N GLY A 145 0.81 13.23 15.49
CA GLY A 145 1.98 12.41 15.78
C GLY A 145 1.84 11.63 17.07
N GLY A 146 2.33 10.39 17.08
CA GLY A 146 2.33 9.55 18.25
C GLY A 146 3.31 8.38 18.14
N THR A 147 3.63 7.84 19.30
CA THR A 147 4.52 6.70 19.48
C THR A 147 3.78 5.58 20.20
N VAL A 148 3.78 4.39 19.63
CA VAL A 148 3.23 3.18 20.24
C VAL A 148 4.35 2.22 20.54
N VAL A 149 4.54 1.92 21.83
CA VAL A 149 5.50 0.90 22.30
C VAL A 149 4.71 -0.34 22.66
N LYS A 150 5.11 -1.49 22.10
CA LYS A 150 4.56 -2.80 22.46
C LYS A 150 5.69 -3.71 22.95
N ASP A 151 5.44 -4.37 24.08
CA ASP A 151 6.46 -5.12 24.84
C ASP A 151 7.24 -6.18 24.04
N THR A 152 6.72 -6.63 22.89
CA THR A 152 7.30 -7.73 22.10
C THR A 152 7.53 -7.43 20.62
N SER A 153 7.06 -6.30 20.08
CA SER A 153 7.15 -6.01 18.63
C SER A 153 7.91 -4.74 18.27
N GLY A 154 8.46 -4.04 19.26
CA GLY A 154 9.22 -2.81 19.07
C GLY A 154 8.41 -1.53 19.26
N THR A 155 8.93 -0.44 18.71
CA THR A 155 8.38 0.92 18.80
C THR A 155 7.88 1.38 17.43
N ILE A 156 6.67 1.92 17.36
CA ILE A 156 6.06 2.44 16.14
C ILE A 156 5.85 3.94 16.30
N THR A 157 6.34 4.74 15.36
CA THR A 157 6.02 6.17 15.25
C THR A 157 5.18 6.42 14.01
N SER A 158 4.21 7.32 14.09
CA SER A 158 3.35 7.72 12.97
C SER A 158 2.74 9.08 13.21
N LYS A 159 2.28 9.75 12.15
CA LYS A 159 1.53 11.01 12.29
C LYS A 159 0.10 10.77 12.77
N ILE A 160 -0.52 9.71 12.26
CA ILE A 160 -1.90 9.34 12.59
C ILE A 160 -1.91 7.88 13.06
N GLY A 161 -2.58 7.64 14.19
CA GLY A 161 -2.76 6.30 14.72
C GLY A 161 -4.12 6.12 15.35
N ARG A 162 -4.66 4.91 15.20
CA ARG A 162 -5.96 4.47 15.71
C ARG A 162 -5.79 3.12 16.40
N TYR A 163 -6.35 2.97 17.58
CA TYR A 163 -6.42 1.72 18.30
C TYR A 163 -7.88 1.33 18.48
N LEU A 164 -8.30 0.29 17.75
CA LEU A 164 -9.62 -0.32 17.85
C LEU A 164 -9.56 -1.44 18.87
N MET A 165 -9.88 -1.14 20.14
CA MET A 165 -9.60 -2.03 21.27
C MET A 165 -10.38 -3.35 21.18
N GLN A 166 -11.64 -3.30 20.73
CA GLN A 166 -12.48 -4.50 20.56
C GLN A 166 -11.90 -5.49 19.54
N GLN A 167 -11.28 -4.96 18.48
CA GLN A 167 -10.63 -5.75 17.43
C GLN A 167 -9.17 -6.08 17.75
N LYS A 168 -8.62 -5.51 18.83
CA LYS A 168 -7.19 -5.59 19.18
C LYS A 168 -6.29 -5.16 18.02
N LYS A 169 -6.75 -4.17 17.24
CA LYS A 169 -6.14 -3.73 15.98
C LYS A 169 -5.60 -2.32 16.15
N TYR A 170 -4.32 -2.17 15.83
CA TYR A 170 -3.68 -0.88 15.64
C TYR A 170 -3.62 -0.58 14.15
N ARG A 171 -3.89 0.66 13.80
CA ARG A 171 -3.78 1.18 12.45
C ARG A 171 -2.98 2.46 12.49
N PHE A 172 -1.96 2.52 11.65
CA PHE A 172 -1.07 3.66 11.53
C PHE A 172 -1.06 4.13 10.09
N THR A 173 -1.15 5.45 9.93
CA THR A 173 -1.15 6.08 8.61
C THR A 173 -0.28 7.34 8.63
N ASP A 174 0.37 7.62 7.50
CA ASP A 174 1.24 8.79 7.27
C ASP A 174 2.51 8.78 8.14
N ASP A 175 3.67 8.73 7.48
CA ASP A 175 5.01 8.62 8.08
C ASP A 175 5.15 7.50 9.13
N VAL A 176 4.77 6.27 8.79
CA VAL A 176 4.86 5.13 9.71
C VAL A 176 6.26 4.52 9.71
N VAL A 177 6.87 4.48 10.89
CA VAL A 177 8.16 3.83 11.13
C VAL A 177 8.03 2.86 12.28
N LEU A 178 8.26 1.57 12.03
CA LEU A 178 8.41 0.55 13.06
C LEU A 178 9.89 0.24 13.23
N THR A 179 10.35 0.29 14.48
CA THR A 179 11.72 -0.05 14.88
C THR A 179 11.69 -1.18 15.89
N SER A 180 12.31 -2.30 15.55
CA SER A 180 12.59 -3.43 16.43
C SER A 180 14.09 -3.71 16.51
N ASP A 181 14.50 -4.68 17.32
CA ASP A 181 15.91 -5.09 17.42
C ASP A 181 16.44 -5.68 16.10
N ASP A 182 15.57 -6.27 15.29
CA ASP A 182 15.95 -6.99 14.07
C ASP A 182 15.73 -6.18 12.78
N ALA A 183 14.85 -5.16 12.81
CA ALA A 183 14.41 -4.48 11.60
C ALA A 183 13.87 -3.05 11.82
N VAL A 184 13.98 -2.24 10.76
CA VAL A 184 13.29 -0.95 10.62
C VAL A 184 12.36 -1.02 9.40
N ILE A 185 11.07 -0.77 9.61
CA ILE A 185 10.05 -0.80 8.56
C ILE A 185 9.52 0.61 8.35
N ASN A 186 9.57 1.10 7.12
CA ASN A 186 9.00 2.38 6.71
C ASN A 186 7.80 2.11 5.79
N SER A 187 6.67 2.73 6.07
CA SER A 187 5.44 2.57 5.28
C SER A 187 4.52 3.79 5.43
N ASN A 188 3.53 3.89 4.55
CA ASN A 188 2.45 4.86 4.69
C ASN A 188 1.24 4.29 5.43
N TYR A 189 1.05 2.97 5.40
CA TYR A 189 -0.10 2.29 6.00
C TYR A 189 0.35 0.99 6.64
N PHE A 190 0.11 0.87 7.95
CA PHE A 190 0.47 -0.31 8.72
C PHE A 190 -0.67 -0.71 9.65
N ASP A 191 -1.17 -1.93 9.45
CA ASP A 191 -2.15 -2.56 10.33
C ASP A 191 -1.51 -3.67 11.15
N PHE A 192 -1.82 -3.72 12.43
CA PHE A 192 -1.26 -4.71 13.34
C PHE A 192 -2.29 -5.24 14.33
N TYR A 193 -2.49 -6.55 14.33
CA TYR A 193 -3.40 -7.26 15.23
C TYR A 193 -2.62 -7.84 16.39
N SER A 194 -2.88 -7.32 17.60
CA SER A 194 -2.01 -7.55 18.74
C SER A 194 -2.15 -8.93 19.38
N ASP A 195 -3.31 -9.58 19.21
CA ASP A 195 -3.62 -10.92 19.70
C ASP A 195 -3.05 -12.04 18.82
N THR A 196 -3.15 -11.86 17.51
CA THR A 196 -2.68 -12.83 16.52
C THR A 196 -1.22 -12.62 16.16
N GLY A 197 -0.69 -11.40 16.29
CA GLY A 197 0.66 -11.05 15.86
C GLY A 197 0.77 -10.82 14.35
N LYS A 198 -0.36 -10.55 13.67
CA LYS A 198 -0.42 -10.35 12.23
C LYS A 198 -0.19 -8.89 11.87
N ALA A 199 0.74 -8.64 10.96
CA ALA A 199 1.14 -7.34 10.47
C ALA A 199 0.86 -7.23 8.96
N TYR A 200 0.31 -6.10 8.54
CA TYR A 200 -0.07 -5.82 7.16
C TYR A 200 0.47 -4.46 6.74
N LEU A 201 1.17 -4.43 5.61
CA LEU A 201 1.75 -3.25 4.97
C LEU A 201 1.00 -2.97 3.67
N TYR A 202 0.61 -1.72 3.47
CA TYR A 202 -0.04 -1.28 2.24
C TYR A 202 0.64 -0.02 1.68
N GLY A 203 0.75 0.01 0.36
CA GLY A 203 1.48 1.06 -0.35
C GLY A 203 3.00 0.88 -0.25
N PRO A 204 3.77 1.78 -0.91
CA PRO A 204 5.22 1.72 -0.97
C PRO A 204 5.83 1.58 0.43
N SER A 205 6.50 0.45 0.67
CA SER A 205 7.03 0.09 1.97
C SER A 205 8.46 -0.42 1.82
N THR A 206 9.31 -0.09 2.79
CA THR A 206 10.70 -0.53 2.84
C THR A 206 11.00 -1.18 4.19
N ILE A 207 11.51 -2.40 4.17
CA ILE A 207 11.96 -3.16 5.35
C ILE A 207 13.47 -3.23 5.30
N VAL A 208 14.15 -2.74 6.32
CA VAL A 208 15.61 -2.75 6.45
C VAL A 208 15.99 -3.66 7.61
N THR A 209 16.84 -4.64 7.37
CA THR A 209 17.48 -5.47 8.40
C THR A 209 18.99 -5.26 8.35
N GLU A 210 19.75 -5.89 9.25
CA GLU A 210 21.23 -5.80 9.25
C GLU A 210 21.86 -6.15 7.89
N ASN A 211 21.27 -7.14 7.18
CA ASN A 211 21.89 -7.75 6.01
C ASN A 211 21.09 -7.56 4.71
N SER A 212 19.97 -6.82 4.73
CA SER A 212 19.14 -6.67 3.54
C SER A 212 18.19 -5.46 3.60
N LYS A 213 17.80 -4.99 2.41
CA LYS A 213 16.74 -4.01 2.21
C LYS A 213 15.68 -4.58 1.28
N THR A 214 14.44 -4.64 1.74
CA THR A 214 13.30 -5.14 0.96
C THR A 214 12.35 -4.00 0.64
N TYR A 215 11.90 -3.92 -0.62
CA TYR A 215 10.83 -3.03 -1.08
C TYR A 215 9.62 -3.86 -1.53
N CYS A 216 8.42 -3.38 -1.19
CA CYS A 216 7.15 -3.94 -1.68
C CYS A 216 6.03 -2.91 -1.55
N GLU A 217 4.93 -3.11 -2.27
CA GLU A 217 3.72 -2.29 -2.12
C GLU A 217 2.61 -2.97 -1.32
N LYS A 218 2.71 -4.27 -1.10
CA LYS A 218 1.82 -5.04 -0.22
C LYS A 218 2.62 -6.08 0.52
N GLY A 219 2.51 -6.11 1.84
CA GLY A 219 3.27 -7.03 2.68
C GLY A 219 2.43 -7.62 3.80
N PHE A 220 2.63 -8.90 4.08
CA PHE A 220 2.06 -9.58 5.23
C PHE A 220 3.16 -10.27 6.02
N TYR A 221 3.06 -10.22 7.34
CA TYR A 221 3.94 -10.98 8.23
C TYR A 221 3.18 -11.49 9.46
N ASP A 222 3.42 -12.76 9.78
CA ASP A 222 2.95 -13.38 11.02
C ASP A 222 4.13 -13.52 11.98
N THR A 223 4.09 -12.79 13.10
CA THR A 223 5.20 -12.79 14.07
C THR A 223 5.31 -14.09 14.86
N LYS A 224 4.25 -14.91 14.93
CA LYS A 224 4.25 -16.20 15.66
C LYS A 224 4.85 -17.30 14.80
N THR A 225 4.42 -17.41 13.55
CA THR A 225 4.96 -18.42 12.62
C THR A 225 6.23 -17.95 11.94
N LYS A 226 6.58 -16.66 12.02
CA LYS A 226 7.74 -16.05 11.34
C LYS A 226 7.74 -16.26 9.82
N THR A 227 6.54 -16.26 9.24
CA THR A 227 6.31 -16.40 7.80
C THR A 227 5.68 -15.14 7.25
N GLY A 228 5.98 -14.81 6.00
CA GLY A 228 5.37 -13.65 5.35
C GLY A 228 5.47 -13.70 3.84
N TYR A 229 4.85 -12.72 3.22
CA TYR A 229 4.94 -12.52 1.78
C TYR A 229 4.91 -11.03 1.43
N ALA A 230 5.60 -10.71 0.34
CA ALA A 230 5.62 -9.41 -0.30
C ALA A 230 5.08 -9.55 -1.72
N VAL A 231 4.26 -8.59 -2.15
CA VAL A 231 3.62 -8.58 -3.47
C VAL A 231 3.70 -7.18 -4.05
N LYS A 232 3.76 -7.13 -5.39
CA LYS A 232 3.77 -5.91 -6.22
C LYS A 232 5.08 -5.13 -6.07
N GLU A 233 5.82 -5.06 -7.18
CA GLU A 233 7.16 -4.46 -7.26
C GLU A 233 8.11 -5.01 -6.17
N SER A 234 8.06 -6.32 -5.89
CA SER A 234 8.81 -6.89 -4.78
C SER A 234 10.28 -7.04 -5.13
N ARG A 235 11.15 -6.46 -4.31
CA ARG A 235 12.59 -6.44 -4.51
C ARG A 235 13.34 -6.58 -3.19
N ILE A 236 14.38 -7.42 -3.18
CA ILE A 236 15.30 -7.56 -2.05
C ILE A 236 16.72 -7.24 -2.53
N ASP A 237 17.34 -6.27 -1.88
CA ASP A 237 18.74 -5.92 -2.04
C ASP A 237 19.55 -6.50 -0.87
N TYR A 238 20.42 -7.46 -1.17
CA TYR A 238 21.50 -7.93 -0.31
C TYR A 238 22.83 -7.29 -0.76
N ASP A 239 23.88 -7.41 0.05
CA ASP A 239 25.20 -6.82 -0.24
C ASP A 239 25.76 -7.16 -1.64
N ASN A 240 25.54 -8.39 -2.10
CA ASN A 240 26.08 -8.90 -3.36
C ASN A 240 25.02 -9.38 -4.36
N ARG A 241 23.73 -9.20 -4.04
CA ARG A 241 22.63 -9.77 -4.82
C ARG A 241 21.39 -8.90 -4.80
N ILE A 242 20.73 -8.80 -5.95
CA ILE A 242 19.41 -8.17 -6.09
C ILE A 242 18.44 -9.25 -6.55
N ILE A 243 17.32 -9.41 -5.84
CA ILE A 243 16.25 -10.34 -6.17
C ILE A 243 14.98 -9.55 -6.48
N GLU A 244 14.40 -9.76 -7.64
CA GLU A 244 13.17 -9.12 -8.11
C GLU A 244 12.14 -10.20 -8.46
N GLY A 245 10.86 -9.93 -8.24
CA GLY A 245 9.74 -10.79 -8.66
C GLY A 245 8.38 -10.18 -8.33
N ASP A 246 7.30 -10.69 -8.93
CA ASP A 246 5.95 -10.17 -8.67
C ASP A 246 5.48 -10.51 -7.24
N SER A 247 5.93 -11.66 -6.72
CA SER A 247 5.67 -12.12 -5.36
C SER A 247 6.89 -12.81 -4.77
N LEU A 248 7.13 -12.52 -3.49
CA LEU A 248 8.13 -13.17 -2.65
C LEU A 248 7.45 -13.76 -1.42
N TYR A 249 7.79 -15.00 -1.08
CA TYR A 249 7.38 -15.66 0.17
C TYR A 249 8.62 -16.04 0.96
N PHE A 250 8.54 -15.98 2.29
CA PHE A 250 9.62 -16.36 3.18
C PHE A 250 9.13 -17.08 4.43
N ASP A 251 9.93 -18.04 4.89
CA ASP A 251 9.79 -18.75 6.15
C ASP A 251 11.13 -18.73 6.89
N ASN A 252 11.19 -17.93 7.96
CA ASN A 252 12.42 -17.71 8.71
C ASN A 252 12.80 -18.90 9.60
N ASN A 253 11.89 -19.84 9.90
CA ASN A 253 12.23 -20.98 10.76
C ASN A 253 13.08 -22.03 10.03
N ILE A 254 12.94 -22.11 8.71
CA ILE A 254 13.64 -23.08 7.86
C ILE A 254 14.56 -22.40 6.84
N SER A 255 14.83 -21.09 7.02
CA SER A 255 15.71 -20.31 6.15
C SER A 255 15.35 -20.42 4.66
N PHE A 256 14.04 -20.42 4.36
CA PHE A 256 13.47 -20.66 3.04
C PHE A 256 12.84 -19.39 2.46
N ALA A 257 13.01 -19.21 1.16
CA ALA A 257 12.28 -18.21 0.39
C ALA A 257 11.88 -18.75 -0.98
N SER A 258 10.79 -18.23 -1.53
CA SER A 258 10.41 -18.48 -2.92
C SER A 258 9.96 -17.21 -3.61
N ALA A 259 10.13 -17.17 -4.93
CA ALA A 259 9.71 -16.08 -5.78
C ALA A 259 8.83 -16.63 -6.91
N THR A 260 7.83 -15.85 -7.32
CA THR A 260 6.90 -16.22 -8.39
C THR A 260 6.73 -15.08 -9.38
N ASN A 261 6.78 -15.44 -10.67
CA ASN A 261 6.69 -14.56 -11.85
C ASN A 261 7.78 -13.48 -11.96
N ASN A 262 8.21 -13.23 -13.20
CA ASN A 262 9.14 -12.16 -13.58
C ASN A 262 10.39 -12.10 -12.69
N ILE A 263 10.92 -13.27 -12.34
CA ILE A 263 12.00 -13.37 -11.38
C ILE A 263 13.29 -12.95 -12.06
N LYS A 264 14.03 -12.07 -11.41
CA LYS A 264 15.37 -11.68 -11.83
C LYS A 264 16.28 -11.62 -10.61
N VAL A 265 17.29 -12.48 -10.62
CA VAL A 265 18.34 -12.51 -9.60
C VAL A 265 19.61 -11.99 -10.26
N THR A 266 20.16 -10.91 -9.73
CA THR A 266 21.40 -10.30 -10.21
C THR A 266 22.49 -10.48 -9.17
N ASP A 267 23.53 -11.25 -9.47
CA ASP A 267 24.75 -11.37 -8.66
C ASP A 267 25.74 -10.31 -9.12
N THR A 268 26.00 -9.31 -8.26
CA THR A 268 26.81 -8.14 -8.62
C THR A 268 28.31 -8.44 -8.62
N ILE A 269 28.75 -9.49 -7.92
CA ILE A 269 30.15 -9.93 -7.87
C ILE A 269 30.47 -10.73 -9.13
N ASN A 270 29.68 -11.76 -9.42
CA ASN A 270 29.92 -12.69 -10.53
C ASN A 270 29.33 -12.22 -11.87
N LYS A 271 28.76 -10.99 -11.91
CA LYS A 271 28.10 -10.40 -13.09
C LYS A 271 27.16 -11.38 -13.79
N THR A 272 26.41 -12.14 -12.99
CA THR A 272 25.50 -13.19 -13.46
C THR A 272 24.06 -12.78 -13.19
N ILE A 273 23.19 -12.96 -14.19
CA ILE A 273 21.76 -12.71 -14.08
C ILE A 273 21.03 -14.03 -14.30
N VAL A 274 20.17 -14.41 -13.35
CA VAL A 274 19.33 -15.61 -13.45
C VAL A 274 17.87 -15.18 -13.52
N LYS A 275 17.14 -15.66 -14.52
CA LYS A 275 15.73 -15.32 -14.80
C LYS A 275 14.85 -16.56 -14.86
N GLY A 276 13.57 -16.39 -14.57
CA GLY A 276 12.55 -17.44 -14.66
C GLY A 276 11.23 -17.01 -14.01
N HIS A 277 10.30 -17.95 -13.84
CA HIS A 277 8.97 -17.64 -13.29
C HIS A 277 8.60 -18.42 -12.01
N TYR A 278 9.50 -19.28 -11.53
CA TYR A 278 9.43 -19.81 -10.17
C TYR A 278 10.83 -20.14 -9.65
N ALA A 279 11.15 -19.67 -8.45
CA ALA A 279 12.44 -19.93 -7.81
C ALA A 279 12.28 -20.23 -6.33
N GLU A 280 13.16 -21.07 -5.80
CA GLU A 280 13.28 -21.34 -4.37
C GLU A 280 14.74 -21.17 -3.94
N VAL A 281 14.90 -20.68 -2.71
CA VAL A 281 16.19 -20.45 -2.07
C VAL A 281 16.18 -21.10 -0.69
N PHE A 282 17.22 -21.88 -0.43
CA PHE A 282 17.51 -22.43 0.89
C PHE A 282 18.84 -21.86 1.37
N LYS A 283 18.79 -20.85 2.26
CA LYS A 283 19.98 -20.08 2.67
C LYS A 283 21.04 -20.97 3.33
N GLU A 284 20.64 -21.88 4.22
CA GLU A 284 21.56 -22.77 4.93
C GLU A 284 22.28 -23.76 4.02
N LYS A 285 21.70 -24.08 2.85
CA LYS A 285 22.30 -24.98 1.86
C LYS A 285 23.07 -24.23 0.76
N ASP A 286 23.06 -22.89 0.80
CA ASP A 286 23.52 -22.01 -0.29
C ASP A 286 23.04 -22.52 -1.67
N SER A 287 21.75 -22.86 -1.74
CA SER A 287 21.14 -23.51 -2.91
C SER A 287 19.99 -22.69 -3.43
N ILE A 288 20.03 -22.43 -4.74
CA ILE A 288 18.97 -21.77 -5.49
C ILE A 288 18.57 -22.71 -6.61
N PHE A 289 17.27 -22.88 -6.85
CA PHE A 289 16.83 -23.36 -8.15
C PHE A 289 15.78 -22.44 -8.75
N ILE A 290 15.76 -22.39 -10.06
CA ILE A 290 14.82 -21.61 -10.86
C ILE A 290 14.25 -22.49 -11.97
N THR A 291 12.98 -22.29 -12.29
CA THR A 291 12.22 -23.05 -13.29
C THR A 291 11.29 -22.13 -14.08
N LYS A 292 10.61 -22.69 -15.08
CA LYS A 292 9.66 -22.01 -15.97
C LYS A 292 10.37 -20.92 -16.77
N ARG A 293 10.91 -21.29 -17.94
CA ARG A 293 11.81 -20.47 -18.77
C ARG A 293 13.05 -20.01 -18.00
N ALA A 294 13.71 -20.94 -17.30
CA ALA A 294 14.92 -20.63 -16.56
C ALA A 294 16.05 -20.23 -17.52
N LEU A 295 16.72 -19.13 -17.23
CA LEU A 295 17.83 -18.60 -18.03
C LEU A 295 18.91 -18.06 -17.10
N ALA A 296 20.14 -18.53 -17.25
CA ALA A 296 21.32 -17.95 -16.65
C ALA A 296 22.10 -17.17 -17.72
N ILE A 297 22.51 -15.95 -17.39
CA ILE A 297 23.29 -15.05 -18.23
C ILE A 297 24.55 -14.72 -17.46
N THR A 298 25.70 -15.12 -17.96
CA THR A 298 27.00 -14.79 -17.36
C THR A 298 27.79 -13.93 -18.32
N LYS A 299 28.17 -12.73 -17.88
CA LYS A 299 29.04 -11.86 -18.67
C LYS A 299 30.46 -12.44 -18.67
N GLN A 300 31.02 -12.57 -19.86
CA GLN A 300 32.37 -13.09 -20.08
C GLN A 300 33.07 -12.20 -21.11
N GLU A 301 34.17 -11.55 -20.71
CA GLU A 301 34.84 -10.54 -21.54
C GLU A 301 33.88 -9.43 -22.05
N ASN A 302 33.71 -9.34 -23.39
CA ASN A 302 32.84 -8.38 -24.09
C ASN A 302 31.50 -9.00 -24.56
N ASP A 303 31.25 -10.27 -24.27
CA ASP A 303 30.05 -11.01 -24.68
C ASP A 303 29.35 -11.64 -23.44
N SER A 304 28.24 -12.32 -23.64
CA SER A 304 27.53 -13.07 -22.58
C SER A 304 27.26 -14.50 -23.01
N ILE A 305 27.45 -15.43 -22.08
CA ILE A 305 26.96 -16.79 -22.23
C ILE A 305 25.51 -16.83 -21.71
N TYR A 306 24.61 -17.35 -22.54
CA TYR A 306 23.23 -17.61 -22.21
C TYR A 306 23.04 -19.12 -22.05
N MET A 307 22.52 -19.55 -20.91
CA MET A 307 22.22 -20.95 -20.65
C MET A 307 20.77 -21.10 -20.21
N HIS A 308 20.02 -21.92 -20.92
CA HIS A 308 18.61 -22.19 -20.67
C HIS A 308 18.39 -23.67 -20.39
N ALA A 309 17.44 -24.00 -19.51
CA ALA A 309 16.95 -25.35 -19.25
C ALA A 309 15.58 -25.28 -18.56
N ASP A 310 14.92 -26.42 -18.38
CA ASP A 310 13.65 -26.50 -17.63
C ASP A 310 13.82 -26.03 -16.17
N LYS A 311 14.98 -26.36 -15.59
CA LYS A 311 15.42 -26.09 -14.22
C LYS A 311 16.91 -25.77 -14.22
N ILE A 312 17.28 -24.65 -13.62
CA ILE A 312 18.67 -24.32 -13.33
C ILE A 312 18.85 -24.31 -11.82
N MET A 313 19.89 -24.99 -11.33
CA MET A 313 20.28 -25.03 -9.93
C MET A 313 21.67 -24.44 -9.77
N VAL A 314 21.85 -23.54 -8.80
CA VAL A 314 23.12 -22.90 -8.47
C VAL A 314 23.44 -23.15 -7.01
N THR A 315 24.67 -23.62 -6.74
CA THR A 315 25.16 -24.00 -5.41
C THR A 315 26.64 -23.62 -5.22
N GLY A 316 27.16 -23.63 -3.99
CA GLY A 316 28.58 -23.40 -3.70
C GLY A 316 28.90 -21.92 -3.44
N LYS A 317 30.01 -21.59 -2.78
CA LYS A 317 30.35 -20.23 -2.30
C LYS A 317 30.61 -19.21 -3.43
N PRO A 318 30.70 -17.89 -3.15
CA PRO A 318 31.21 -16.91 -4.12
C PRO A 318 32.53 -17.38 -4.74
N ASP A 319 32.73 -17.13 -6.04
CA ASP A 319 33.86 -17.57 -6.87
C ASP A 319 34.04 -19.11 -7.03
N GLU A 320 33.22 -19.92 -6.35
CA GLU A 320 33.20 -21.39 -6.45
C GLU A 320 31.81 -21.91 -6.81
N ARG A 321 31.06 -21.17 -7.64
CA ARG A 321 29.69 -21.54 -8.00
C ARG A 321 29.69 -22.79 -8.91
N ILE A 322 28.75 -23.68 -8.62
CA ILE A 322 28.42 -24.83 -9.43
C ILE A 322 27.01 -24.62 -9.98
N LEU A 323 26.91 -24.57 -11.30
CA LEU A 323 25.65 -24.44 -12.03
C LEU A 323 25.28 -25.79 -12.64
N ARG A 324 24.04 -26.22 -12.44
CA ARG A 324 23.49 -27.44 -13.01
C ARG A 324 22.18 -27.13 -13.72
N ALA A 325 22.11 -27.41 -15.01
CA ALA A 325 20.95 -27.16 -15.86
C ALA A 325 20.32 -28.50 -16.26
N TYR A 326 19.04 -28.68 -15.95
CA TYR A 326 18.24 -29.90 -16.14
C TYR A 326 16.81 -29.52 -16.57
N TYR A 327 16.14 -30.12 -17.53
CA TYR A 327 16.66 -30.83 -18.67
C TYR A 327 16.57 -29.91 -19.90
N ASN A 328 16.77 -30.46 -21.09
CA ASN A 328 16.77 -29.70 -22.35
C ASN A 328 17.70 -28.49 -22.33
N ALA A 329 18.89 -28.70 -21.76
CA ALA A 329 19.85 -27.64 -21.54
C ALA A 329 20.44 -27.15 -22.86
N LYS A 330 20.37 -25.85 -23.10
CA LYS A 330 20.91 -25.16 -24.28
C LYS A 330 21.87 -24.06 -23.85
N ILE A 331 22.96 -23.89 -24.60
CA ILE A 331 23.89 -22.77 -24.44
C ILE A 331 23.92 -21.98 -25.74
N PHE A 332 23.96 -20.66 -25.62
CA PHE A 332 24.19 -19.75 -26.72
C PHE A 332 25.19 -18.65 -26.32
N LYS A 333 26.13 -18.39 -27.22
CA LYS A 333 27.07 -17.29 -27.28
C LYS A 333 27.29 -16.98 -28.76
N THR A 334 27.71 -15.76 -29.11
CA THR A 334 27.82 -15.32 -30.51
C THR A 334 28.65 -16.26 -31.40
N ASP A 335 29.68 -16.89 -30.84
CA ASP A 335 30.64 -17.78 -31.52
C ASP A 335 30.42 -19.27 -31.21
N LEU A 336 29.50 -19.61 -30.29
CA LEU A 336 29.37 -20.95 -29.75
C LEU A 336 27.94 -21.25 -29.33
N SER A 337 27.42 -22.40 -29.73
CA SER A 337 26.13 -22.87 -29.23
C SER A 337 26.19 -24.36 -28.89
N GLY A 338 25.26 -24.83 -28.08
CA GLY A 338 25.23 -26.23 -27.68
C GLY A 338 23.89 -26.67 -27.13
N LYS A 339 23.66 -27.98 -27.18
CA LYS A 339 22.44 -28.61 -26.67
C LYS A 339 22.77 -29.96 -26.05
N ALA A 340 22.16 -30.22 -24.91
CA ALA A 340 22.30 -31.46 -24.16
C ALA A 340 21.01 -31.75 -23.37
N ASP A 341 20.93 -32.94 -22.78
CA ASP A 341 19.92 -33.22 -21.76
C ASP A 341 20.23 -32.37 -20.52
N SER A 342 21.49 -32.34 -20.09
CA SER A 342 21.93 -31.69 -18.87
C SER A 342 23.28 -31.01 -19.05
N ILE A 343 23.51 -29.92 -18.33
CA ILE A 343 24.80 -29.21 -18.31
C ILE A 343 25.25 -29.02 -16.87
N HIS A 344 26.52 -29.31 -16.61
CA HIS A 344 27.16 -29.09 -15.31
C HIS A 344 28.39 -28.21 -15.48
N SER A 345 28.38 -27.01 -14.90
CA SER A 345 29.48 -26.05 -14.96
C SER A 345 30.06 -25.77 -13.58
N ASN A 346 31.38 -25.79 -13.47
CA ASN A 346 32.12 -25.54 -12.24
C ASN A 346 33.09 -24.36 -12.44
N GLN A 347 32.74 -23.21 -11.85
CA GLN A 347 33.46 -21.95 -12.00
C GLN A 347 34.94 -22.05 -11.56
N LYS A 348 35.21 -22.72 -10.43
CA LYS A 348 36.55 -22.86 -9.86
C LYS A 348 37.51 -23.60 -10.80
N THR A 349 37.01 -24.59 -11.53
CA THR A 349 37.81 -25.42 -12.43
C THR A 349 37.76 -24.97 -13.89
N GLY A 350 36.81 -24.10 -14.24
CA GLY A 350 36.53 -23.73 -15.64
C GLY A 350 35.91 -24.85 -16.48
N LEU A 351 35.51 -25.98 -15.88
CA LEU A 351 34.95 -27.14 -16.58
C LEU A 351 33.43 -27.00 -16.75
N THR A 352 32.97 -27.09 -18.00
CA THR A 352 31.56 -27.25 -18.36
C THR A 352 31.35 -28.58 -19.07
N GLN A 353 30.40 -29.39 -18.58
CA GLN A 353 30.14 -30.74 -19.07
C GLN A 353 28.73 -30.78 -19.68
N LEU A 354 28.63 -31.17 -20.95
CA LEU A 354 27.38 -31.47 -21.62
C LEU A 354 27.16 -32.98 -21.59
N ILE A 355 26.05 -33.40 -20.97
CA ILE A 355 25.78 -34.79 -20.62
C ILE A 355 24.38 -35.13 -21.10
N ASN A 356 24.24 -36.28 -21.76
CA ASN A 356 22.93 -36.85 -22.07
C ASN A 356 22.68 -38.12 -21.25
N LEU A 357 21.53 -38.16 -20.57
CA LEU A 357 21.09 -39.34 -19.85
C LEU A 357 20.47 -40.35 -20.83
N ASN A 358 20.91 -41.61 -20.77
CA ASN A 358 20.25 -42.71 -21.46
C ASN A 358 18.93 -43.03 -20.75
N ARG A 359 17.89 -42.26 -21.07
CA ARG A 359 16.57 -42.33 -20.41
C ARG A 359 15.66 -43.43 -20.95
N LEU A 360 16.03 -44.05 -22.07
CA LEU A 360 15.27 -45.09 -22.73
C LEU A 360 16.07 -46.39 -22.75
N SER A 361 15.37 -47.52 -22.63
CA SER A 361 15.94 -48.85 -22.77
C SER A 361 16.57 -49.03 -24.16
N SER A 362 17.73 -49.68 -24.23
CA SER A 362 18.39 -50.06 -25.49
C SER A 362 17.54 -50.97 -26.39
N SER A 363 16.40 -51.47 -25.89
CA SER A 363 15.41 -52.27 -26.63
C SER A 363 14.36 -51.44 -27.37
N ASP A 364 14.25 -50.13 -27.12
CA ASP A 364 13.27 -49.28 -27.78
C ASP A 364 13.77 -48.89 -29.18
N LYS A 365 13.07 -49.36 -30.22
CA LYS A 365 13.43 -49.13 -31.64
C LYS A 365 13.33 -47.65 -32.04
N PHE A 366 12.71 -46.81 -31.22
CA PHE A 366 12.59 -45.37 -31.43
C PHE A 366 13.47 -44.55 -30.46
N SER A 367 14.24 -45.20 -29.60
CA SER A 367 15.22 -44.54 -28.74
C SER A 367 16.48 -44.19 -29.54
N THR A 368 16.48 -43.04 -30.22
CA THR A 368 17.76 -42.38 -30.51
C THR A 368 18.28 -41.82 -29.20
N THR A 369 19.37 -42.37 -28.66
CA THR A 369 20.15 -41.69 -27.61
C THR A 369 20.54 -40.33 -28.16
N LYS A 370 19.79 -39.28 -27.81
CA LYS A 370 20.18 -37.91 -28.17
C LYS A 370 21.57 -37.71 -27.59
N LYS A 371 22.53 -37.28 -28.39
CA LYS A 371 23.89 -36.98 -27.95
C LYS A 371 24.03 -35.49 -27.65
N PRO A 372 24.89 -35.11 -26.68
CA PRO A 372 25.30 -33.72 -26.56
C PRO A 372 25.92 -33.25 -27.89
N ILE A 373 25.63 -32.01 -28.23
CA ILE A 373 26.04 -31.38 -29.48
C ILE A 373 26.52 -29.96 -29.19
N MET A 374 27.57 -29.57 -29.90
CA MET A 374 28.15 -28.23 -29.87
C MET A 374 28.37 -27.75 -31.30
N TRP A 375 28.14 -26.46 -31.55
CA TRP A 375 28.47 -25.80 -32.80
C TRP A 375 29.41 -24.64 -32.54
N ASN A 376 30.48 -24.55 -33.32
CA ASN A 376 31.39 -23.41 -33.38
C ASN A 376 31.64 -23.11 -34.87
N ALA A 377 31.41 -21.87 -35.29
CA ALA A 377 31.36 -21.50 -36.70
C ALA A 377 30.45 -22.47 -37.52
N GLU A 378 30.94 -23.07 -38.59
CA GLU A 378 30.21 -24.02 -39.45
C GLU A 378 30.39 -25.50 -39.04
N SER A 379 31.09 -25.74 -37.92
CA SER A 379 31.42 -27.09 -37.46
C SER A 379 30.50 -27.55 -36.33
N GLN A 380 29.89 -28.71 -36.52
CA GLN A 380 29.09 -29.43 -35.54
C GLN A 380 29.90 -30.56 -34.93
N MET A 381 29.92 -30.64 -33.59
CA MET A 381 30.63 -31.67 -32.83
C MET A 381 29.68 -32.44 -31.93
N THR A 382 29.74 -33.78 -31.96
CA THR A 382 28.93 -34.67 -31.13
C THR A 382 29.75 -35.83 -30.54
N GLY A 383 29.28 -36.38 -29.42
CA GLY A 383 29.85 -37.57 -28.79
C GLY A 383 28.97 -38.04 -27.63
N ASP A 384 29.45 -38.96 -26.80
CA ASP A 384 28.65 -39.44 -25.66
C ASP A 384 28.63 -38.39 -24.53
N THR A 385 29.74 -37.70 -24.31
CA THR A 385 29.89 -36.56 -23.39
C THR A 385 30.84 -35.53 -24.00
N ILE A 386 30.55 -34.24 -23.80
CA ILE A 386 31.44 -33.15 -24.21
C ILE A 386 31.88 -32.38 -22.97
N HIS A 387 33.19 -32.19 -22.80
CA HIS A 387 33.77 -31.29 -21.80
C HIS A 387 34.33 -30.06 -22.52
N LEU A 388 34.01 -28.89 -22.00
CA LEU A 388 34.56 -27.61 -22.42
C LEU A 388 35.33 -27.03 -21.25
N PHE A 389 36.57 -26.63 -21.50
CA PHE A 389 37.46 -26.04 -20.51
C PHE A 389 37.66 -24.56 -20.85
N SER A 390 37.43 -23.72 -19.85
CA SER A 390 37.74 -22.30 -19.89
C SER A 390 38.91 -21.99 -18.96
N ASN A 391 39.76 -21.06 -19.37
CA ASN A 391 40.83 -20.55 -18.52
C ASN A 391 40.22 -19.66 -17.43
N THR A 392 40.39 -20.02 -16.17
CA THR A 392 39.76 -19.31 -15.03
C THR A 392 40.34 -17.92 -14.76
N LYS A 393 41.47 -17.56 -15.39
CA LYS A 393 42.09 -16.23 -15.26
C LYS A 393 41.73 -15.30 -16.42
N THR A 394 41.78 -15.80 -17.64
CA THR A 394 41.47 -14.99 -18.84
C THR A 394 40.01 -15.07 -19.24
N GLU A 395 39.26 -16.02 -18.69
CA GLU A 395 37.89 -16.36 -19.08
C GLU A 395 37.76 -16.80 -20.55
N LYS A 396 38.85 -17.11 -21.26
CA LYS A 396 38.79 -17.61 -22.64
C LYS A 396 38.55 -19.12 -22.70
N LEU A 397 37.98 -19.59 -23.82
CA LEU A 397 37.94 -21.01 -24.12
C LEU A 397 39.36 -21.52 -24.34
N ASP A 398 39.69 -22.66 -23.75
CA ASP A 398 41.00 -23.29 -23.85
C ASP A 398 40.92 -24.53 -24.74
N SER A 399 40.07 -25.48 -24.33
CA SER A 399 39.97 -26.77 -25.00
C SER A 399 38.60 -27.41 -24.89
N LEU A 400 38.29 -28.27 -25.85
CA LEU A 400 37.09 -29.10 -25.91
C LEU A 400 37.49 -30.56 -26.03
N LEU A 401 36.89 -31.42 -25.22
CA LEU A 401 37.14 -32.86 -25.22
C LEU A 401 35.83 -33.61 -25.40
N VAL A 402 35.73 -34.35 -26.50
CA VAL A 402 34.57 -35.19 -26.81
C VAL A 402 34.93 -36.65 -26.56
N PHE A 403 34.15 -37.29 -25.70
CA PHE A 403 34.37 -38.67 -25.28
C PHE A 403 33.46 -39.63 -26.01
N ASN A 404 34.07 -40.65 -26.62
CA ASN A 404 33.42 -41.78 -27.29
C ASN A 404 32.52 -41.37 -28.46
N ASN A 405 32.58 -42.14 -29.55
CA ASN A 405 31.80 -41.86 -30.76
C ASN A 405 31.90 -40.40 -31.22
N ALA A 406 33.10 -39.82 -31.06
CA ALA A 406 33.34 -38.42 -31.35
C ALA A 406 33.20 -38.19 -32.86
N PHE A 407 32.46 -37.15 -33.22
CA PHE A 407 32.11 -36.85 -34.59
C PHE A 407 32.17 -35.34 -34.81
N ILE A 408 32.82 -34.92 -35.89
CA ILE A 408 32.79 -33.53 -36.38
C ILE A 408 32.24 -33.52 -37.81
N ILE A 409 31.32 -32.59 -38.08
CA ILE A 409 30.67 -32.42 -39.39
C ILE A 409 30.71 -30.95 -39.75
N SER A 410 31.05 -30.63 -40.98
CA SER A 410 30.84 -29.30 -41.58
C SER A 410 30.26 -29.44 -42.98
N LYS A 411 29.39 -28.50 -43.37
CA LYS A 411 28.77 -28.51 -44.70
C LYS A 411 29.75 -27.96 -45.75
N ASP A 412 29.83 -28.60 -46.91
CA ASP A 412 30.47 -28.00 -48.08
C ASP A 412 29.52 -26.95 -48.66
N THR A 413 29.90 -25.67 -48.55
CA THR A 413 29.06 -24.52 -48.94
C THR A 413 28.76 -24.48 -50.45
N LEU A 414 29.57 -25.16 -51.26
CA LEU A 414 29.42 -25.25 -52.72
C LEU A 414 28.71 -26.52 -53.18
N SER A 415 28.16 -27.30 -52.24
CA SER A 415 27.39 -28.52 -52.51
C SER A 415 26.02 -28.44 -51.86
N ASP A 416 24.98 -28.88 -52.57
CA ASP A 416 23.62 -28.90 -52.04
C ASP A 416 23.50 -29.84 -50.83
N ASP A 417 24.18 -31.01 -50.89
CA ASP A 417 24.13 -32.11 -49.91
C ASP A 417 25.53 -32.69 -49.59
N GLY A 418 26.57 -31.86 -49.68
CA GLY A 418 27.95 -32.23 -49.38
C GLY A 418 28.35 -31.94 -47.93
N TYR A 419 28.99 -32.90 -47.28
CA TYR A 419 29.42 -32.78 -45.88
C TYR A 419 30.80 -33.36 -45.66
N ASN A 420 31.69 -32.55 -45.11
CA ASN A 420 32.95 -32.98 -44.55
C ASN A 420 32.70 -33.61 -43.19
N GLN A 421 33.21 -34.82 -42.97
CA GLN A 421 32.83 -35.66 -41.85
C GLN A 421 34.05 -36.39 -41.32
N ILE A 422 34.20 -36.42 -40.00
CA ILE A 422 35.25 -37.20 -39.37
C ILE A 422 34.70 -37.80 -38.09
N ASN A 423 34.98 -39.08 -37.89
CA ASN A 423 34.65 -39.76 -36.65
C ASN A 423 35.85 -40.48 -36.05
N GLY A 424 35.79 -40.77 -34.76
CA GLY A 424 36.79 -41.54 -34.03
C GLY A 424 36.35 -41.85 -32.60
N LEU A 425 37.26 -42.38 -31.78
CA LEU A 425 36.94 -42.66 -30.39
C LEU A 425 36.89 -41.38 -29.54
N LYS A 426 37.86 -40.48 -29.70
CA LYS A 426 37.95 -39.23 -28.93
C LYS A 426 38.36 -38.08 -29.83
N LEU A 427 37.86 -36.88 -29.53
CA LEU A 427 38.24 -35.64 -30.17
C LEU A 427 38.76 -34.66 -29.12
N LEU A 428 39.95 -34.10 -29.34
CA LEU A 428 40.50 -32.97 -28.60
C LEU A 428 40.52 -31.75 -29.53
N GLY A 429 39.77 -30.71 -29.19
CA GLY A 429 39.78 -29.41 -29.84
C GLY A 429 40.52 -28.39 -29.00
N GLN A 430 41.31 -27.51 -29.62
CA GLN A 430 41.93 -26.36 -28.96
C GLN A 430 41.43 -25.07 -29.62
N PHE A 431 41.15 -24.07 -28.79
CA PHE A 431 40.69 -22.76 -29.25
C PHE A 431 41.85 -21.77 -29.35
N ASP A 432 41.72 -20.80 -30.25
CA ASP A 432 42.62 -19.65 -30.34
C ASP A 432 42.23 -18.52 -29.38
N ASN A 433 42.93 -17.38 -29.49
CA ASN A 433 42.69 -16.23 -28.63
C ASN A 433 41.37 -15.51 -28.92
N GLU A 434 40.73 -15.83 -30.04
CA GLU A 434 39.47 -15.31 -30.55
C GLU A 434 38.31 -16.30 -30.28
N ASN A 435 38.54 -17.31 -29.44
CA ASN A 435 37.60 -18.39 -29.10
C ASN A 435 37.11 -19.19 -30.32
N GLN A 436 37.89 -19.22 -31.41
CA GLN A 436 37.62 -20.05 -32.58
C GLN A 436 38.37 -21.38 -32.47
N LEU A 437 37.74 -22.46 -32.91
CA LEU A 437 38.39 -23.78 -32.94
C LEU A 437 39.56 -23.73 -33.93
N ARG A 438 40.79 -23.96 -33.44
CA ARG A 438 42.04 -23.87 -34.23
C ARG A 438 42.59 -25.24 -34.58
N THR A 439 42.66 -26.17 -33.64
CA THR A 439 43.14 -27.54 -33.89
C THR A 439 42.14 -28.56 -33.42
N VAL A 440 42.03 -29.66 -34.16
CA VAL A 440 41.20 -30.82 -33.80
C VAL A 440 41.97 -32.10 -34.03
N ASP A 441 42.21 -32.84 -32.95
CA ASP A 441 42.83 -34.16 -32.96
C ASP A 441 41.80 -35.25 -32.67
N ILE A 442 41.58 -36.13 -33.64
CA ILE A 442 40.70 -37.29 -33.52
C ILE A 442 41.54 -38.55 -33.42
N THR A 443 41.38 -39.29 -32.32
CA THR A 443 42.24 -40.45 -32.00
C THR A 443 41.47 -41.77 -31.98
N LYS A 444 42.16 -42.82 -32.43
CA LYS A 444 41.75 -44.22 -32.53
C LYS A 444 40.62 -44.46 -33.53
N ASN A 445 40.91 -45.31 -34.52
CA ASN A 445 39.98 -45.77 -35.56
C ASN A 445 39.30 -44.61 -36.30
N ALA A 446 40.08 -43.59 -36.63
CA ALA A 446 39.57 -42.39 -37.27
C ALA A 446 39.12 -42.71 -38.71
N GLN A 447 37.94 -42.22 -39.09
CA GLN A 447 37.46 -42.28 -40.48
C GLN A 447 37.05 -40.90 -40.93
N SER A 448 37.27 -40.59 -42.20
CA SER A 448 36.92 -39.29 -42.77
C SER A 448 36.27 -39.41 -44.15
N ILE A 449 35.43 -38.43 -44.46
CA ILE A 449 34.91 -38.14 -45.79
C ILE A 449 35.10 -36.63 -46.03
N PHE A 450 35.79 -36.25 -47.11
CA PHE A 450 36.02 -34.86 -47.50
C PHE A 450 35.69 -34.62 -48.96
N TYR A 451 35.04 -33.49 -49.25
CA TYR A 451 34.77 -33.03 -50.60
C TYR A 451 35.96 -32.20 -51.09
N VAL A 452 36.77 -32.75 -52.00
CA VAL A 452 38.01 -32.13 -52.46
C VAL A 452 37.74 -31.32 -53.74
N ARG A 453 38.08 -30.03 -53.70
CA ARG A 453 37.92 -29.11 -54.83
C ARG A 453 39.28 -28.63 -55.35
N ASN A 454 39.33 -28.24 -56.63
CA ASN A 454 40.53 -27.65 -57.24
C ASN A 454 40.55 -26.11 -57.03
N ASP A 455 41.60 -25.46 -57.53
CA ASP A 455 41.77 -23.99 -57.44
C ASP A 455 40.63 -23.18 -58.09
N LYS A 456 39.85 -23.80 -58.98
CA LYS A 456 38.66 -23.21 -59.61
C LYS A 456 37.36 -23.50 -58.86
N GLN A 457 37.45 -24.09 -57.67
CA GLN A 457 36.31 -24.53 -56.84
C GLN A 457 35.47 -25.65 -57.46
N GLU A 458 35.99 -26.36 -58.47
CA GLU A 458 35.33 -27.51 -59.08
C GLU A 458 35.59 -28.77 -58.25
N LEU A 459 34.57 -29.61 -58.04
CA LEU A 459 34.69 -30.85 -57.28
C LEU A 459 35.57 -31.87 -58.04
N VAL A 460 36.70 -32.23 -57.45
CA VAL A 460 37.64 -33.24 -57.97
C VAL A 460 37.15 -34.64 -57.61
N GLY A 461 36.66 -34.81 -56.39
CA GLY A 461 36.15 -36.08 -55.89
C GLY A 461 35.87 -36.05 -54.39
N ILE A 462 35.51 -37.20 -53.84
CA ILE A 462 35.25 -37.37 -52.40
C ILE A 462 36.36 -38.26 -51.81
N ASP A 463 37.23 -37.67 -50.98
CA ASP A 463 38.27 -38.39 -50.25
C ASP A 463 37.63 -39.16 -49.09
N LYS A 464 37.74 -40.48 -49.10
CA LYS A 464 37.28 -41.35 -48.01
C LYS A 464 38.44 -42.18 -47.50
N ALA A 465 38.70 -42.10 -46.20
CA ALA A 465 39.89 -42.70 -45.61
C ALA A 465 39.67 -43.26 -44.21
N LYS A 466 40.58 -44.16 -43.81
CA LYS A 466 40.68 -44.73 -42.46
C LYS A 466 42.12 -44.63 -41.97
N SER A 467 42.30 -44.18 -40.74
CA SER A 467 43.61 -44.00 -40.13
C SER A 467 43.58 -44.26 -38.62
N GLY A 468 44.76 -44.39 -38.01
CA GLY A 468 44.87 -44.48 -36.56
C GLY A 468 44.41 -43.20 -35.85
N SER A 469 44.76 -42.04 -36.41
CA SER A 469 44.30 -40.72 -35.97
C SER A 469 44.30 -39.71 -37.12
N ILE A 470 43.62 -38.59 -36.90
CA ILE A 470 43.52 -37.43 -37.80
C ILE A 470 43.79 -36.18 -36.99
N SER A 471 44.56 -35.25 -37.54
CA SER A 471 44.71 -33.89 -37.02
C SER A 471 44.25 -32.88 -38.09
N ILE A 472 43.56 -31.84 -37.65
CA ILE A 472 43.01 -30.79 -38.51
C ILE A 472 43.44 -29.45 -37.95
N LEU A 473 43.89 -28.57 -38.83
CA LEU A 473 44.11 -27.16 -38.56
C LEU A 473 43.00 -26.36 -39.24
N PHE A 474 42.31 -25.51 -38.48
CA PHE A 474 41.28 -24.61 -38.98
C PHE A 474 41.81 -23.19 -39.05
N ALA A 475 41.48 -22.45 -40.12
CA ALA A 475 41.72 -21.02 -40.24
C ALA A 475 40.43 -20.34 -40.71
N ASN A 476 39.99 -19.31 -39.98
CA ASN A 476 38.75 -18.57 -40.28
C ASN A 476 37.49 -19.47 -40.41
N GLY A 477 37.45 -20.59 -39.68
CA GLY A 477 36.36 -21.57 -39.73
C GLY A 477 36.48 -22.63 -40.84
N ASP A 478 37.39 -22.43 -41.78
CA ASP A 478 37.69 -23.38 -42.86
C ASP A 478 38.86 -24.31 -42.51
N ILE A 479 38.94 -25.46 -43.16
CA ILE A 479 40.03 -26.41 -42.96
C ILE A 479 41.25 -25.95 -43.76
N GLU A 480 42.31 -25.59 -43.05
CA GLU A 480 43.61 -25.15 -43.60
C GLU A 480 44.52 -26.36 -43.85
N GLU A 481 44.61 -27.28 -42.89
CA GLU A 481 45.43 -28.49 -42.99
C GLU A 481 44.65 -29.72 -42.50
N TYR A 482 44.85 -30.84 -43.20
CA TYR A 482 44.30 -32.13 -42.84
C TYR A 482 45.39 -33.20 -42.94
N THR A 483 45.75 -33.78 -41.79
CA THR A 483 46.85 -34.73 -41.68
C THR A 483 46.39 -36.06 -41.08
N ARG A 484 46.67 -37.16 -41.78
CA ARG A 484 46.36 -38.54 -41.37
C ARG A 484 47.60 -39.22 -40.80
N PHE A 485 47.45 -39.90 -39.67
CA PHE A 485 48.54 -40.70 -39.07
C PHE A 485 48.18 -42.18 -39.04
N ASN A 486 49.15 -43.04 -39.34
CA ASN A 486 48.98 -44.50 -39.43
C ASN A 486 47.81 -44.85 -40.38
N GLN A 487 47.87 -44.32 -41.60
CA GLN A 487 46.84 -44.53 -42.61
C GLN A 487 46.75 -46.02 -42.98
N VAL A 488 45.51 -46.53 -42.98
CA VAL A 488 45.20 -47.92 -43.32
C VAL A 488 44.55 -48.01 -44.70
N ASP A 489 43.75 -47.01 -45.07
CA ASP A 489 42.99 -46.98 -46.32
C ASP A 489 42.69 -45.53 -46.73
N GLY A 490 42.55 -45.27 -48.04
CA GLY A 490 42.27 -43.94 -48.60
C GLY A 490 41.98 -43.98 -50.09
N THR A 491 40.87 -43.39 -50.52
CA THR A 491 40.45 -43.32 -51.93
C THR A 491 39.86 -41.95 -52.26
N LEU A 492 40.10 -41.45 -53.48
CA LEU A 492 39.55 -40.19 -53.99
C LEU A 492 38.89 -40.41 -55.38
N PRO A 493 37.79 -41.18 -55.49
CA PRO A 493 37.08 -41.31 -56.74
C PRO A 493 36.19 -40.07 -57.01
N PRO A 494 35.83 -39.80 -58.28
CA PRO A 494 34.83 -38.80 -58.64
C PRO A 494 33.48 -39.07 -57.95
N GLU A 495 32.71 -38.02 -57.66
CA GLU A 495 31.42 -38.14 -56.95
C GLU A 495 30.45 -39.13 -57.60
N SER A 496 30.45 -39.22 -58.94
CA SER A 496 29.58 -40.13 -59.72
C SER A 496 29.76 -41.62 -59.39
N LYS A 497 30.85 -42.00 -58.70
CA LYS A 497 31.10 -43.37 -58.25
C LYS A 497 30.53 -43.69 -56.87
N TYR A 498 30.02 -42.70 -56.14
CA TYR A 498 29.38 -42.92 -54.84
C TYR A 498 27.86 -43.02 -54.97
N LEU A 499 27.28 -44.05 -54.37
CA LEU A 499 25.86 -44.04 -54.03
C LEU A 499 25.64 -43.09 -52.85
N ASP A 500 24.49 -42.43 -52.74
CA ASP A 500 24.25 -41.44 -51.68
C ASP A 500 24.47 -41.99 -50.26
N LYS A 501 24.14 -43.27 -50.05
CA LYS A 501 24.40 -43.99 -48.78
C LYS A 501 25.89 -44.08 -48.40
N ASP A 502 26.79 -44.00 -49.37
CA ASP A 502 28.24 -44.16 -49.18
C ASP A 502 28.95 -42.81 -48.94
N LYS A 503 28.23 -41.69 -49.14
CA LYS A 503 28.67 -40.30 -48.88
C LYS A 503 28.57 -39.91 -47.41
N ARG A 504 28.13 -40.82 -46.53
CA ARG A 504 27.99 -40.59 -45.07
C ARG A 504 28.74 -41.65 -44.27
N LEU A 505 29.41 -41.23 -43.20
CA LEU A 505 29.99 -42.15 -42.22
C LEU A 505 28.90 -42.70 -41.31
N LYS A 506 29.11 -43.91 -40.76
CA LYS A 506 28.19 -44.49 -39.78
C LYS A 506 28.12 -43.58 -38.55
N GLY A 507 26.90 -43.20 -38.16
CA GLY A 507 26.66 -42.28 -37.05
C GLY A 507 26.59 -40.81 -37.45
N PHE A 508 26.61 -40.51 -38.75
CA PHE A 508 26.30 -39.18 -39.27
C PHE A 508 24.91 -38.73 -38.81
N ASP A 509 24.85 -37.52 -38.28
CA ASP A 509 23.64 -36.90 -37.74
C ASP A 509 23.82 -35.38 -37.82
N TRP A 510 23.20 -34.73 -38.79
CA TRP A 510 23.31 -33.28 -39.02
C TRP A 510 22.08 -32.58 -38.43
N ARG A 511 22.28 -31.71 -37.43
CA ARG A 511 21.23 -31.18 -36.55
C ARG A 511 21.21 -29.65 -36.53
N GLU A 512 21.51 -29.02 -37.66
CA GLU A 512 21.57 -27.55 -37.77
C GLU A 512 20.21 -26.88 -37.45
N ASP A 513 19.10 -27.58 -37.64
CA ASP A 513 17.76 -27.13 -37.27
C ASP A 513 17.55 -27.00 -35.75
N GLU A 514 18.35 -27.70 -34.95
CA GLU A 514 18.34 -27.59 -33.48
C GLU A 514 19.27 -26.51 -32.93
N ARG A 515 20.10 -25.89 -33.79
CA ARG A 515 21.12 -24.92 -33.39
C ARG A 515 20.50 -23.61 -32.90
N PRO A 516 20.75 -23.18 -31.65
CA PRO A 516 20.41 -21.83 -31.21
C PRO A 516 21.29 -20.79 -31.94
N GLN A 517 20.66 -19.85 -32.64
CA GLN A 517 21.34 -18.73 -33.31
C GLN A 517 21.07 -17.39 -32.63
N THR A 518 20.06 -17.35 -31.75
CA THR A 518 19.66 -16.19 -30.96
C THR A 518 19.29 -16.62 -29.54
N VAL A 519 19.13 -15.65 -28.64
CA VAL A 519 18.67 -15.92 -27.26
C VAL A 519 17.24 -16.46 -27.26
N GLU A 520 16.40 -16.00 -28.18
CA GLU A 520 15.02 -16.45 -28.35
C GLU A 520 14.94 -17.92 -28.74
N ASP A 521 15.90 -18.41 -29.53
CA ASP A 521 15.96 -19.81 -29.96
C ASP A 521 16.13 -20.80 -28.82
N LEU A 522 16.68 -20.35 -27.69
CA LEU A 522 16.83 -21.17 -26.50
C LEU A 522 15.48 -21.71 -26.00
N PHE A 523 14.40 -20.97 -26.23
CA PHE A 523 13.05 -21.25 -25.74
C PHE A 523 12.10 -21.82 -26.81
N LYS A 524 12.57 -22.11 -28.03
CA LYS A 524 11.73 -22.58 -29.16
C LYS A 524 10.94 -23.86 -28.84
N GLU A 525 11.49 -24.70 -27.96
CA GLU A 525 10.91 -25.99 -27.59
C GLU A 525 10.14 -25.93 -26.25
N ASP A 526 10.06 -24.76 -25.62
CA ASP A 526 9.40 -24.61 -24.33
C ASP A 526 7.88 -24.68 -24.49
N GLU A 527 7.22 -25.25 -23.49
CA GLU A 527 5.76 -25.19 -23.41
C GLU A 527 5.28 -23.73 -23.26
N PRO A 528 4.09 -23.39 -23.78
CA PRO A 528 3.50 -22.07 -23.59
C PRO A 528 3.43 -21.69 -22.11
N LEU A 529 4.03 -20.54 -21.77
CA LEU A 529 4.08 -20.08 -20.39
C LEU A 529 2.76 -19.41 -20.00
N VAL A 530 2.05 -20.00 -19.03
CA VAL A 530 0.91 -19.37 -18.35
C VAL A 530 1.35 -18.92 -16.96
N LEU A 531 1.32 -17.61 -16.73
CA LEU A 531 1.67 -17.06 -15.43
C LEU A 531 0.55 -17.30 -14.42
N PRO A 532 0.84 -17.86 -13.23
CA PRO A 532 -0.13 -17.90 -12.15
C PRO A 532 -0.56 -16.47 -11.79
N LYS A 533 -1.87 -16.30 -11.53
CA LYS A 533 -2.38 -15.07 -10.93
C LYS A 533 -1.83 -14.99 -9.51
N ILE A 534 -1.10 -13.93 -9.22
CA ILE A 534 -0.59 -13.70 -7.88
C ILE A 534 -1.78 -13.38 -6.96
N GLN A 535 -1.98 -14.24 -5.96
CA GLN A 535 -2.91 -13.98 -4.86
C GLN A 535 -2.13 -13.33 -3.73
N GLY A 536 -2.71 -12.33 -3.09
CA GLY A 536 -2.08 -11.58 -2.02
C GLY A 536 -3.12 -10.77 -1.26
N LEU A 537 -2.67 -9.68 -0.63
CA LEU A 537 -3.57 -8.75 0.05
C LEU A 537 -4.46 -8.03 -0.95
N GLU A 538 -5.74 -7.87 -0.60
CA GLU A 538 -6.63 -6.95 -1.30
C GLU A 538 -6.10 -5.51 -1.19
N ASP A 539 -6.64 -4.62 -2.02
CA ASP A 539 -6.28 -3.21 -1.92
C ASP A 539 -6.72 -2.65 -0.57
N TYR A 540 -5.95 -1.70 -0.06
CA TYR A 540 -6.31 -1.00 1.17
C TYR A 540 -7.64 -0.30 0.98
N ILE A 541 -8.59 -0.56 1.88
CA ILE A 541 -9.87 0.15 1.95
C ILE A 541 -9.71 1.24 3.01
N PRO A 542 -9.74 2.53 2.64
CA PRO A 542 -9.78 3.63 3.59
C PRO A 542 -10.97 3.47 4.53
N GLU A 543 -10.74 3.58 5.84
CA GLU A 543 -11.81 3.53 6.82
C GLU A 543 -12.56 4.86 6.92
N ASP A 544 -13.73 4.79 7.56
CA ASP A 544 -14.60 5.91 7.89
C ASP A 544 -13.85 7.02 8.65
N ASP A 545 -14.36 8.25 8.48
CA ASP A 545 -13.83 9.42 9.16
C ASP A 545 -13.68 9.20 10.67
N PHE A 546 -12.60 9.75 11.25
CA PHE A 546 -12.34 9.70 12.71
C PHE A 546 -13.52 10.17 13.56
N PHE A 547 -14.34 11.07 13.01
CA PHE A 547 -15.58 11.56 13.59
C PHE A 547 -16.72 11.11 12.70
N ASN A 548 -17.14 9.85 12.85
CA ASN A 548 -18.23 9.28 12.07
C ASN A 548 -19.58 9.93 12.43
N ASP A 549 -20.60 9.72 11.58
CA ASP A 549 -21.92 10.34 11.73
C ASP A 549 -22.56 10.04 13.10
N GLU A 550 -22.41 8.82 13.60
CA GLU A 550 -22.91 8.41 14.93
C GLU A 550 -22.22 9.17 16.08
N MET A 551 -20.90 9.38 15.98
CA MET A 551 -20.15 10.20 16.94
C MET A 551 -20.58 11.66 16.87
N MET A 552 -20.76 12.19 15.66
CA MET A 552 -21.22 13.58 15.45
C MET A 552 -22.62 13.80 16.00
N GLU A 553 -23.55 12.88 15.78
CA GLU A 553 -24.90 12.94 16.35
C GLU A 553 -24.87 12.93 17.89
N ARG A 554 -24.00 12.12 18.50
CA ARG A 554 -23.80 12.14 19.96
C ARG A 554 -23.24 13.47 20.46
N ILE A 555 -22.32 14.09 19.72
CA ILE A 555 -21.77 15.41 20.05
C ILE A 555 -22.86 16.48 19.96
N ASP A 556 -23.63 16.50 18.87
CA ASP A 556 -24.71 17.46 18.67
C ASP A 556 -25.78 17.36 19.77
N ASN A 557 -26.18 16.15 20.12
CA ASN A 557 -27.09 15.90 21.26
C ASN A 557 -26.52 16.39 22.61
N ALA A 558 -25.20 16.31 22.81
CA ALA A 558 -24.55 16.85 24.00
C ALA A 558 -24.56 18.38 24.01
N LEU A 559 -24.29 19.01 22.85
CA LEU A 559 -24.35 20.45 22.68
C LEU A 559 -25.77 20.99 22.89
N GLU A 560 -26.80 20.33 22.38
CA GLU A 560 -28.19 20.75 22.57
C GLU A 560 -28.58 20.85 24.05
N LYS A 561 -28.02 20.01 24.94
CA LYS A 561 -28.27 20.08 26.39
C LYS A 561 -27.53 21.23 27.10
N SER A 562 -26.58 21.89 26.44
CA SER A 562 -25.70 22.91 27.04
C SER A 562 -26.13 24.38 26.92
N TYR A 563 -27.17 24.69 26.13
CA TYR A 563 -27.63 26.07 25.94
C TYR A 563 -28.72 26.48 26.95
N SER A 564 -28.60 27.67 27.55
CA SER A 564 -29.61 28.30 28.42
C SER A 564 -30.63 29.14 27.63
N ASN A 565 -31.91 29.08 28.03
CA ASN A 565 -33.03 29.77 27.39
C ASN A 565 -32.99 31.30 27.64
N VAL A 566 -33.31 32.12 26.63
CA VAL A 566 -33.58 33.56 26.76
C VAL A 566 -35.02 33.82 26.30
N PRO A 567 -35.89 34.43 27.12
CA PRO A 567 -37.23 34.79 26.66
C PRO A 567 -37.16 36.02 25.74
N PHE A 568 -37.87 36.03 24.61
CA PHE A 568 -38.11 37.26 23.85
C PHE A 568 -39.56 37.68 24.05
N THR A 569 -39.83 38.98 23.92
CA THR A 569 -41.11 39.57 24.32
C THR A 569 -42.16 39.66 23.19
N LYS A 570 -41.77 39.67 21.90
CA LYS A 570 -42.75 39.65 20.79
C LYS A 570 -42.13 39.36 19.40
N ILE A 571 -42.86 38.63 18.54
CA ILE A 571 -42.55 38.48 17.11
C ILE A 571 -43.77 38.99 16.30
N THR A 572 -43.54 39.82 15.28
CA THR A 572 -44.61 40.30 14.38
C THR A 572 -44.22 40.07 12.91
N LEU A 573 -45.10 39.40 12.16
CA LEU A 573 -45.01 39.26 10.70
C LEU A 573 -45.90 40.33 10.06
N LYS A 574 -45.42 41.06 9.05
CA LYS A 574 -46.22 42.17 8.53
C LYS A 574 -47.50 41.67 7.83
N GLY A 575 -48.65 42.13 8.33
CA GLY A 575 -50.00 41.81 7.87
C GLY A 575 -50.75 40.79 8.72
N GLY A 576 -50.14 40.24 9.78
CA GLY A 576 -50.77 39.32 10.72
C GLY A 576 -50.92 39.91 12.14
N GLU A 577 -51.80 39.31 12.93
CA GLU A 577 -51.90 39.56 14.37
C GLU A 577 -50.57 39.22 15.05
N PRO A 578 -50.12 40.04 16.03
CA PRO A 578 -48.94 39.71 16.81
C PRO A 578 -49.17 38.43 17.60
N PHE A 579 -48.16 37.56 17.68
CA PHE A 579 -48.20 36.41 18.57
C PHE A 579 -46.99 36.42 19.51
N THR A 580 -47.23 36.06 20.76
CA THR A 580 -46.22 35.83 21.79
C THR A 580 -45.91 34.34 21.84
N PHE A 581 -44.63 33.99 21.80
CA PHE A 581 -44.17 32.67 22.21
C PHE A 581 -43.83 32.75 23.69
N ASP A 582 -44.52 31.96 24.51
CA ASP A 582 -44.09 31.73 25.88
C ASP A 582 -42.79 30.92 25.79
N GLU A 583 -41.67 31.60 26.06
CA GLU A 583 -40.29 31.11 25.99
C GLU A 583 -39.78 30.82 24.56
N ILE A 584 -38.95 31.72 24.02
CA ILE A 584 -38.05 31.38 22.90
C ILE A 584 -36.83 30.65 23.48
N SER A 585 -37.10 29.48 24.05
CA SER A 585 -36.09 28.45 24.17
C SER A 585 -35.85 27.87 22.79
N LYS A 586 -34.69 28.14 22.19
CA LYS A 586 -34.16 27.37 21.06
C LYS A 586 -35.17 27.14 19.93
N THR A 587 -35.41 28.14 19.09
CA THR A 587 -36.17 27.88 17.86
C THR A 587 -35.29 27.99 16.63
N LYS A 588 -35.05 26.83 16.00
CA LYS A 588 -34.92 26.75 14.55
C LYS A 588 -36.30 27.03 13.98
N PHE A 589 -36.50 28.19 13.38
CA PHE A 589 -37.71 28.47 12.59
C PHE A 589 -37.36 28.50 11.11
N ASN A 590 -38.06 27.68 10.32
CA ASN A 590 -38.08 27.79 8.86
C ASN A 590 -39.25 28.68 8.48
N ILE A 591 -38.96 29.82 7.88
CA ILE A 591 -39.99 30.75 7.40
C ILE A 591 -40.05 30.58 5.90
N VAL A 592 -41.00 29.77 5.41
CA VAL A 592 -41.25 29.60 3.97
C VAL A 592 -42.43 30.49 3.59
N LYS A 593 -42.20 31.52 2.76
CA LYS A 593 -43.25 32.38 2.22
C LYS A 593 -43.18 32.42 0.70
N THR A 594 -44.23 31.97 0.03
CA THR A 594 -44.41 32.12 -1.42
C THR A 594 -45.08 33.46 -1.69
N VAL A 595 -44.38 34.40 -2.33
CA VAL A 595 -44.93 35.74 -2.61
C VAL A 595 -45.48 35.79 -4.03
N GLY A 596 -46.79 36.04 -4.17
CA GLY A 596 -47.45 36.28 -5.45
C GLY A 596 -47.95 37.72 -5.58
N ILE A 597 -47.72 38.29 -6.77
CA ILE A 597 -48.30 39.53 -7.37
C ILE A 597 -47.50 40.86 -7.12
N PRO A 598 -47.33 41.74 -8.14
CA PRO A 598 -46.38 42.87 -8.12
C PRO A 598 -46.80 44.03 -7.20
N ASN A 599 -45.81 44.80 -6.74
CA ASN A 599 -45.90 45.96 -5.82
C ASN A 599 -46.18 45.67 -4.33
N SER A 600 -46.08 44.43 -3.87
CA SER A 600 -45.95 44.16 -2.44
C SER A 600 -44.50 44.37 -1.98
N ILE A 601 -44.26 45.37 -1.14
CA ILE A 601 -43.06 45.43 -0.29
C ILE A 601 -43.11 44.17 0.58
N VAL A 602 -42.19 43.22 0.38
CA VAL A 602 -42.04 42.09 1.29
C VAL A 602 -41.36 42.63 2.54
N MET A 603 -42.13 42.75 3.62
CA MET A 603 -41.67 43.32 4.88
C MET A 603 -41.31 42.19 5.83
N GLY A 604 -40.05 42.25 6.27
CA GLY A 604 -39.31 41.21 6.99
C GLY A 604 -39.85 40.86 8.38
N ILE A 605 -39.06 40.02 9.07
CA ILE A 605 -39.31 39.57 10.43
C ILE A 605 -38.86 40.66 11.38
N TYR A 606 -39.74 41.06 12.30
CA TYR A 606 -39.41 41.99 13.38
C TYR A 606 -39.19 41.20 14.66
N VAL A 607 -37.97 41.28 15.19
CA VAL A 607 -37.64 40.79 16.53
C VAL A 607 -37.49 42.01 17.42
N GLU A 608 -38.39 42.15 18.40
CA GLU A 608 -38.30 43.20 19.41
C GLU A 608 -37.55 42.67 20.63
N PHE A 609 -36.53 43.40 21.05
CA PHE A 609 -35.74 43.07 22.25
C PHE A 609 -35.48 44.32 23.07
N ASN A 610 -35.29 44.13 24.37
CA ASN A 610 -35.04 45.22 25.30
C ASN A 610 -33.57 45.66 25.21
N TYR A 611 -33.33 46.95 25.03
CA TYR A 611 -31.98 47.51 24.96
C TYR A 611 -31.24 47.47 26.30
N GLU A 612 -31.94 47.61 27.43
CA GLU A 612 -31.30 47.50 28.75
C GLU A 612 -30.75 46.08 28.97
N GLU A 613 -31.39 45.04 28.42
CA GLU A 613 -30.89 43.64 28.45
C GLU A 613 -29.62 43.43 27.60
N LEU A 614 -29.38 44.29 26.60
CA LEU A 614 -28.15 44.33 25.81
C LEU A 614 -27.03 45.10 26.49
N LYS A 615 -27.37 46.03 27.39
CA LYS A 615 -26.43 46.96 28.04
C LYS A 615 -25.92 46.43 29.38
N ASP A 616 -26.77 45.74 30.15
CA ASP A 616 -26.44 45.24 31.49
C ASP A 616 -25.68 43.90 31.51
N LEU A 617 -25.27 43.42 30.34
CA LEU A 617 -24.56 42.17 30.22
C LEU A 617 -23.48 42.35 29.17
N ASP A 618 -22.25 42.07 29.58
CA ASP A 618 -21.05 41.96 28.75
C ASP A 618 -21.23 40.77 27.77
N LYS A 619 -22.21 40.85 26.87
CA LYS A 619 -22.69 39.76 26.04
C LYS A 619 -22.77 40.21 24.60
N THR A 620 -22.05 39.50 23.75
CA THR A 620 -22.15 39.63 22.31
C THR A 620 -23.36 38.82 21.85
N PHE A 621 -24.43 39.48 21.39
CA PHE A 621 -25.50 38.78 20.69
C PHE A 621 -25.02 38.34 19.31
N ILE A 622 -25.07 37.04 19.06
CA ILE A 622 -24.77 36.45 17.77
C ILE A 622 -26.07 36.13 17.05
N LEU A 623 -26.16 36.65 15.84
CA LEU A 623 -27.10 36.18 14.82
C LEU A 623 -26.35 35.21 13.88
N ASP A 624 -26.71 33.93 13.90
CA ASP A 624 -26.26 32.92 12.94
C ASP A 624 -27.37 32.68 11.90
N LEU A 625 -27.04 32.94 10.64
CA LEU A 625 -27.94 32.81 9.51
C LEU A 625 -27.44 31.69 8.60
N GLN A 626 -28.28 30.69 8.38
CA GLN A 626 -27.99 29.57 7.50
C GLN A 626 -29.04 29.49 6.40
N LYS A 627 -28.57 29.58 5.15
CA LYS A 627 -29.41 29.53 3.96
C LYS A 627 -29.79 28.08 3.63
N GLY A 628 -31.07 27.81 3.47
CA GLY A 628 -31.62 26.53 3.01
C GLY A 628 -31.37 26.29 1.51
N ILE A 629 -31.38 25.02 1.11
CA ILE A 629 -30.96 24.57 -0.24
C ILE A 629 -31.85 25.16 -1.35
N SER A 630 -33.14 25.36 -1.07
CA SER A 630 -34.13 25.91 -2.01
C SER A 630 -34.41 27.42 -1.81
N SER A 631 -33.57 28.12 -1.04
CA SER A 631 -33.77 29.54 -0.75
C SER A 631 -33.13 30.45 -1.79
N ASP A 632 -33.78 31.55 -2.11
CA ASP A 632 -33.22 32.71 -2.80
C ASP A 632 -32.34 33.55 -1.86
N ASN A 633 -31.55 34.46 -2.45
CA ASN A 633 -30.53 35.27 -1.77
C ASN A 633 -31.12 36.38 -0.88
N LEU A 634 -30.47 36.63 0.26
CA LEU A 634 -30.84 37.69 1.20
C LEU A 634 -30.07 38.98 0.88
N ASN A 635 -30.79 40.05 0.54
CA ASN A 635 -30.16 41.28 0.04
C ASN A 635 -29.64 42.23 1.14
N GLN A 636 -30.35 42.39 2.27
CA GLN A 636 -29.95 43.33 3.32
C GLN A 636 -30.59 43.03 4.68
N ILE A 637 -29.86 43.27 5.78
CA ILE A 637 -30.35 43.22 7.17
C ILE A 637 -30.17 44.60 7.81
N LYS A 638 -31.17 45.07 8.56
CA LYS A 638 -31.19 46.40 9.18
C LYS A 638 -31.64 46.36 10.64
N ILE A 639 -31.12 47.27 11.46
CA ILE A 639 -31.62 47.53 12.82
C ILE A 639 -32.40 48.85 12.81
N LEU A 640 -33.60 48.86 13.42
CA LEU A 640 -34.53 49.99 13.46
C LEU A 640 -34.83 50.41 14.92
N LYS A 641 -35.12 51.72 15.14
CA LYS A 641 -35.54 52.31 16.43
C LYS A 641 -37.06 52.24 16.58
N GLY A 642 -37.61 51.70 17.68
CA GLY A 642 -39.07 51.67 17.96
C GLY A 642 -39.62 53.01 18.48
N LEU A 643 -40.90 53.36 18.46
CA LEU A 643 -42.15 52.84 17.89
C LEU A 643 -42.88 54.05 17.26
N THR A 644 -43.49 53.87 16.08
CA THR A 644 -44.43 54.76 15.33
C THR A 644 -43.99 55.53 14.08
N ASP A 645 -42.72 55.57 13.69
CA ASP A 645 -42.38 56.15 12.37
C ASP A 645 -42.38 55.08 11.29
N TRP A 646 -43.54 54.91 10.65
CA TRP A 646 -43.78 54.07 9.48
C TRP A 646 -43.04 54.56 8.21
N ASN A 647 -42.02 55.40 8.37
CA ASN A 647 -41.28 56.05 7.30
C ASN A 647 -39.82 55.55 7.31
N PRO A 648 -39.37 54.76 6.32
CA PRO A 648 -38.04 54.13 6.28
C PRO A 648 -36.86 55.11 6.05
N ILE A 649 -37.10 56.41 6.23
CA ILE A 649 -36.14 57.50 5.98
C ILE A 649 -35.24 57.75 7.22
N ASN A 650 -35.58 57.21 8.39
CA ASN A 650 -34.73 57.33 9.58
C ASN A 650 -33.58 56.31 9.52
N PHE A 651 -32.36 56.84 9.36
CA PHE A 651 -31.04 56.18 9.23
C PHE A 651 -30.92 54.80 9.91
N PRO A 652 -31.17 53.70 9.18
CA PRO A 652 -31.09 52.35 9.72
C PRO A 652 -29.66 51.82 9.70
N ILE A 653 -29.21 51.18 10.79
CA ILE A 653 -27.90 50.53 10.83
C ILE A 653 -27.97 49.30 9.94
N SER A 654 -27.24 49.35 8.82
CA SER A 654 -27.13 48.22 7.89
C SER A 654 -26.09 47.24 8.39
N LEU A 655 -26.47 45.97 8.52
CA LEU A 655 -25.55 44.91 8.89
C LEU A 655 -24.99 44.27 7.62
N THR A 656 -23.66 44.17 7.53
CA THR A 656 -23.01 43.48 6.42
C THR A 656 -23.15 41.97 6.61
N TYR A 657 -23.81 41.32 5.65
CA TYR A 657 -23.98 39.87 5.60
C TYR A 657 -23.19 39.31 4.41
N LYS A 658 -22.53 38.17 4.59
CA LYS A 658 -21.94 37.37 3.50
C LYS A 658 -22.69 36.04 3.41
N GLU A 659 -23.01 35.60 2.20
CA GLU A 659 -23.77 34.35 2.01
C GLU A 659 -23.03 33.13 2.58
N GLY A 660 -23.80 32.23 3.20
CA GLY A 660 -23.29 31.13 4.02
C GLY A 660 -23.58 31.34 5.51
N LYS A 661 -22.81 30.66 6.38
CA LYS A 661 -22.87 30.83 7.83
C LYS A 661 -22.27 32.19 8.21
N SER A 662 -23.13 33.21 8.39
CA SER A 662 -22.70 34.51 8.91
C SER A 662 -23.01 34.62 10.38
N VAL A 663 -22.01 35.01 11.16
CA VAL A 663 -22.08 35.32 12.60
C VAL A 663 -21.98 36.83 12.74
N ILE A 664 -23.07 37.49 13.11
CA ILE A 664 -23.10 38.96 13.26
C ILE A 664 -23.15 39.32 14.75
N ASN A 665 -22.17 40.10 15.22
CA ASN A 665 -22.16 40.70 16.55
C ASN A 665 -23.05 41.95 16.56
N LEU A 666 -24.24 41.84 17.12
CA LEU A 666 -25.21 42.94 17.10
C LEU A 666 -24.75 44.16 17.90
N TYR A 667 -24.14 43.97 19.08
CA TYR A 667 -23.69 45.07 19.94
C TYR A 667 -22.57 45.87 19.28
N GLU A 668 -21.52 45.19 18.81
CA GLU A 668 -20.39 45.82 18.14
C GLU A 668 -20.83 46.53 16.85
N SER A 669 -21.72 45.93 16.07
CA SER A 669 -22.26 46.54 14.85
C SER A 669 -23.05 47.82 15.15
N ILE A 670 -23.77 47.88 16.28
CA ILE A 670 -24.46 49.09 16.73
C ILE A 670 -23.45 50.17 17.15
N MET A 671 -22.46 49.80 17.97
CA MET A 671 -21.50 50.72 18.58
C MET A 671 -20.47 51.30 17.58
N THR A 672 -20.15 50.56 16.52
CA THR A 672 -19.17 50.94 15.49
C THR A 672 -19.77 51.66 14.28
N SER A 673 -21.10 51.72 14.16
CA SER A 673 -21.74 52.38 13.02
C SER A 673 -21.49 53.90 12.99
N SER A 674 -21.29 54.46 11.80
CA SER A 674 -21.10 55.90 11.60
C SER A 674 -22.39 56.72 11.77
N GLN A 675 -23.53 56.06 11.84
CA GLN A 675 -24.87 56.65 12.01
C GLN A 675 -25.25 56.76 13.49
N LYS A 676 -24.33 57.25 14.34
CA LYS A 676 -24.47 57.32 15.81
C LYS A 676 -25.64 58.18 16.34
N ASN A 677 -26.45 58.79 15.49
CA ASN A 677 -27.59 59.65 15.85
C ASN A 677 -28.85 58.88 16.28
N ILE A 678 -28.71 57.66 16.81
CA ILE A 678 -29.75 57.11 17.67
C ILE A 678 -29.61 57.87 18.98
N ASP A 679 -30.40 58.94 19.20
CA ASP A 679 -30.38 59.66 20.48
C ASP A 679 -30.59 58.67 21.64
N TYR A 680 -29.49 58.32 22.32
CA TYR A 680 -29.40 57.30 23.37
C TYR A 680 -30.06 57.72 24.70
N TYR A 681 -30.68 58.91 24.73
CA TYR A 681 -31.37 59.48 25.89
C TYR A 681 -32.90 59.58 25.73
N SER A 682 -33.48 59.13 24.61
CA SER A 682 -34.94 58.95 24.55
C SER A 682 -35.32 57.68 25.30
N ARG A 683 -36.30 57.77 26.22
CA ARG A 683 -36.86 56.70 27.09
C ARG A 683 -37.50 55.50 26.34
N VAL A 684 -36.84 55.01 25.30
CA VAL A 684 -37.29 53.92 24.44
C VAL A 684 -36.43 52.72 24.76
N ASN A 685 -37.01 51.74 25.46
CA ASN A 685 -36.30 50.54 25.93
C ASN A 685 -36.37 49.39 24.92
N SER A 686 -36.91 49.57 23.71
CA SER A 686 -37.03 48.49 22.72
C SER A 686 -36.37 48.82 21.38
N LEU A 687 -35.65 47.83 20.85
CA LEU A 687 -35.03 47.83 19.53
C LEU A 687 -35.72 46.78 18.65
N GLN A 688 -35.83 47.07 17.36
CA GLN A 688 -36.42 46.15 16.39
C GLN A 688 -35.36 45.73 15.37
N LEU A 689 -35.02 44.44 15.33
CA LEU A 689 -34.21 43.88 14.25
C LEU A 689 -35.12 43.56 13.06
N PHE A 690 -34.77 44.13 11.91
CA PHE A 690 -35.47 43.92 10.64
C PHE A 690 -34.60 43.07 9.70
N ILE A 691 -35.07 41.85 9.45
CA ILE A 691 -34.37 40.91 8.56
C ILE A 691 -35.04 40.97 7.18
N GLY A 692 -34.42 41.70 6.23
CA GLY A 692 -34.75 41.71 4.79
C GLY A 692 -35.40 42.99 4.26
N TYR A 693 -34.64 43.85 3.54
CA TYR A 693 -35.17 44.94 2.69
C TYR A 693 -34.91 44.62 1.20
N PHE A 694 -35.95 44.67 0.35
CA PHE A 694 -35.81 44.47 -1.09
C PHE A 694 -36.14 45.77 -1.84
N ASN A 695 -35.17 46.29 -2.60
CA ASN A 695 -35.41 47.39 -3.54
C ASN A 695 -34.83 47.02 -4.90
N GLY A 696 -35.66 47.05 -5.94
CA GLY A 696 -35.27 46.80 -7.33
C GLY A 696 -35.64 45.40 -7.83
N PHE A 697 -36.85 45.27 -8.39
CA PHE A 697 -37.11 44.27 -9.42
C PHE A 697 -37.10 44.98 -10.78
N ASN A 698 -36.29 44.50 -11.72
CA ASN A 698 -36.51 44.79 -13.13
C ASN A 698 -37.72 43.96 -13.58
N LEU A 699 -38.75 44.62 -14.09
CA LEU A 699 -40.14 44.16 -14.21
C LEU A 699 -40.41 43.05 -15.27
N ALA A 700 -39.39 42.34 -15.74
CA ALA A 700 -39.51 41.47 -16.91
C ALA A 700 -39.02 40.02 -16.69
N SER A 701 -39.38 39.39 -15.58
CA SER A 701 -39.52 37.92 -15.48
C SER A 701 -39.97 37.53 -14.07
N SER A 702 -41.22 37.09 -13.94
CA SER A 702 -41.80 36.63 -12.68
C SER A 702 -41.29 35.24 -12.28
N THR A 703 -40.66 35.12 -11.12
CA THR A 703 -40.49 33.86 -10.39
C THR A 703 -40.84 34.07 -8.91
N ASN A 704 -41.55 33.11 -8.32
CA ASN A 704 -41.82 33.09 -6.87
C ASN A 704 -40.49 33.07 -6.12
N THR A 705 -40.29 34.02 -5.20
CA THR A 705 -39.12 34.01 -4.32
C THR A 705 -39.41 33.12 -3.11
N ILE A 706 -38.55 32.13 -2.85
CA ILE A 706 -38.60 31.28 -1.65
C ILE A 706 -37.47 31.72 -0.75
N LEU A 707 -37.79 32.25 0.43
CA LEU A 707 -36.79 32.41 1.49
C LEU A 707 -36.94 31.22 2.42
N ASP A 708 -35.87 30.47 2.63
CA ASP A 708 -35.79 29.38 3.61
C ASP A 708 -34.47 29.54 4.35
N TYR A 709 -34.52 30.20 5.50
CA TYR A 709 -33.35 30.47 6.32
C TYR A 709 -33.58 29.91 7.72
N THR A 710 -32.63 29.14 8.20
CA THR A 710 -32.51 28.84 9.63
C THR A 710 -31.82 30.02 10.30
N ILE A 711 -32.53 30.67 11.21
CA ILE A 711 -32.01 31.76 12.02
C ILE A 711 -31.80 31.22 13.42
N LYS A 712 -30.58 31.35 13.94
CA LYS A 712 -30.26 31.05 15.33
C LYS A 712 -29.78 32.33 16.00
N MET A 713 -30.41 32.69 17.10
CA MET A 713 -29.99 33.82 17.94
C MET A 713 -29.52 33.28 19.28
N TYR A 714 -28.31 33.65 19.68
CA TYR A 714 -27.76 33.22 20.97
C TYR A 714 -26.80 34.24 21.55
N LEU A 715 -26.61 34.17 22.86
CA LEU A 715 -25.70 35.02 23.62
C LEU A 715 -24.30 34.38 23.64
N LYS A 716 -23.29 35.10 23.15
CA LYS A 716 -21.88 34.79 23.42
C LYS A 716 -21.46 35.59 24.66
N LYS A 717 -20.96 34.90 25.67
CA LYS A 717 -20.41 35.55 26.87
C LYS A 717 -19.13 36.32 26.51
N SER A 718 -18.98 37.56 26.98
CA SER A 718 -17.71 38.32 26.89
C SER A 718 -16.58 37.48 27.48
N SER A 719 -15.49 37.40 26.73
CA SER A 719 -14.23 36.87 27.17
C SER A 719 -13.17 37.89 26.80
N GLU A 720 -12.96 38.91 27.62
CA GLU A 720 -11.75 39.72 27.53
C GLU A 720 -11.10 39.89 28.93
N GLY A 721 -9.79 39.72 29.09
CA GLY A 721 -8.77 39.89 28.06
C GLY A 721 -7.40 39.23 28.27
N THR A 722 -6.59 39.52 27.26
CA THR A 722 -5.13 39.36 27.10
C THR A 722 -4.59 37.97 26.74
N ASN A 723 -4.22 37.85 25.46
CA ASN A 723 -3.23 36.93 24.89
C ASN A 723 -3.34 35.44 25.24
N LYS A 724 -4.43 34.77 24.86
CA LYS A 724 -4.39 33.34 24.49
C LYS A 724 -5.35 33.05 23.32
N ILE A 725 -4.84 32.22 22.42
CA ILE A 725 -5.42 31.65 21.20
C ILE A 725 -6.91 31.29 21.40
N PRO A 726 -7.80 31.56 20.43
CA PRO A 726 -9.24 31.36 20.58
C PRO A 726 -9.58 29.90 20.90
N LYS A 727 -10.05 29.66 22.15
CA LYS A 727 -10.76 28.44 22.54
C LYS A 727 -12.19 28.50 21.98
N ASN A 728 -12.31 28.05 20.73
CA ASN A 728 -13.52 27.50 20.16
C ASN A 728 -13.02 26.35 19.28
N ILE A 729 -13.09 25.12 19.77
CA ILE A 729 -12.91 23.93 18.92
C ILE A 729 -14.19 23.82 18.08
N GLY A 730 -14.28 24.67 17.05
CA GLY A 730 -15.09 24.41 15.88
C GLY A 730 -14.29 23.48 15.00
N TYR A 731 -14.82 22.28 14.74
CA TYR A 731 -14.28 21.40 13.72
C TYR A 731 -14.34 22.10 12.36
N THR A 732 -13.19 22.30 11.73
CA THR A 732 -13.09 22.63 10.31
C THR A 732 -13.15 21.32 9.53
N ILE A 733 -14.30 21.03 8.92
CA ILE A 733 -14.40 20.03 7.84
C ILE A 733 -13.94 20.77 6.58
N ASN A 734 -12.72 20.49 6.12
CA ASN A 734 -12.34 20.80 4.75
C ASN A 734 -13.01 19.77 3.85
N LYS A 735 -13.77 20.26 2.86
CA LYS A 735 -14.30 19.45 1.76
C LYS A 735 -13.22 19.14 0.75
#